data_AF-A0A6N6RCL2-F1
#
_entry.id   AF-A0A6N6RCL2-F1
#
_cell.length_a   1.000
_cell.length_b   1.000
_cell.length_c   1.000
_cell.angle_alpha   90.00
_cell.angle_beta   90.00
_cell.angle_gamma   90.00
#
_symmetry.space_group_name_H-M   'P 1'
#
loop_
_entity.id
_entity.type
_entity.pdbx_description
1 polymer ?
#
loop_
_entity_poly.entity_id
_entity_poly.type
_entity_poly.pdbx_seq_one_letter_code
_entity_poly.pdbx_strand_id
1 'polypeptide(L)'
;MKNLASLLTVLLFSISLPAQQVTNLNDSGPGSLRDAVFNASSGDVIRFDPSLLANGSDTLHLKFTISFLQGVTLKGLYNQTDTLYVSGGDSVQLFYMDFSNNPNQDVTLDSLALEMAFSDNSNGSAICVLDARSVEIRNCHIANNNTQGLFLGGAVYVDATSLELFNSSFVHNSLDNPNGGFGGAVSAINADFVVNDCVFDGNSNRGSGPAAHFRYGGDLIVLNSLFVNNVMPGSFGYSSALTSTGNDSSFISNCSFKSNMSTTSGGGGLSIVGSYVDPTVNGSFVVNCVFEDNSSGTGGAIYVDHGKAAISDCSFINNAAYNSGGAVSLSDNELSISNSTFINNISPEGSVFYNWDGAIGIQNSTILNSVATNQDPLFRSNNTSSFTVQSSIITSNQGQLFSIGNGSFTSNGYNLFYLTPSWASTSDLVGVDTSIVALGPIQLNGGLTPTMMPDTNSPALNSGNPNDFSNAQNGAIFGRRDIGAAERPLIVYDTTVACGPVQWWGATYSNEGVYRDTLFNANSIDSVGILVLAAQDTGVYDLDGTLYSEETDTNTTYQWVDCSNNFTPIAGATSINFLPPSNGQYAVILTNQNCVDTSACYNYNRFSVPENSAGDAWLTFYPNPTTGRITVNSQGALPVAMDILDLSGNVLYQLSMEANAIQLPPLTQGVYLVVWKGETGEVQVDRIVIR
;
A
#
# COMPACT_ATOMS: atom_id res chain seq x y z
N MET A 1 35.49 -4.88 10.42
CA MET A 1 36.07 -3.70 11.11
C MET A 1 36.77 -2.83 10.08
N LYS A 2 36.37 -1.55 10.00
CA LYS A 2 36.77 -0.49 9.05
C LYS A 2 36.07 -0.57 7.67
N ASN A 3 35.32 0.42 7.16
CA ASN A 3 34.96 1.75 7.66
C ASN A 3 33.57 2.09 7.12
N LEU A 4 32.65 2.31 8.05
CA LEU A 4 31.38 3.01 7.87
C LEU A 4 31.70 4.50 7.97
N ALA A 5 31.53 5.27 6.90
CA ALA A 5 31.67 6.73 6.88
C ALA A 5 30.69 7.27 5.83
N SER A 6 29.84 8.25 6.09
CA SER A 6 29.41 8.89 7.32
C SER A 6 28.10 9.59 6.97
N LEU A 7 26.97 9.10 7.51
CA LEU A 7 25.73 9.88 7.53
C LEU A 7 25.88 10.91 8.67
N LEU A 8 26.66 11.96 8.42
CA LEU A 8 26.79 13.08 9.35
C LEU A 8 25.79 14.15 8.93
N THR A 9 24.57 14.04 9.46
CA THR A 9 23.61 15.14 9.48
C THR A 9 24.24 16.28 10.27
N VAL A 10 24.87 17.22 9.56
CA VAL A 10 25.31 18.46 10.15
C VAL A 10 24.04 19.28 10.41
N LEU A 11 23.52 19.21 11.63
CA LEU A 11 22.66 20.26 12.19
C LEU A 11 23.52 21.52 12.37
N LEU A 12 23.79 22.21 11.27
CA LEU A 12 24.08 23.63 11.32
C LEU A 12 22.74 24.28 11.64
N PHE A 13 22.57 24.72 12.88
CA PHE A 13 21.65 25.82 13.17
C PHE A 13 22.10 27.01 12.32
N SER A 14 21.55 27.14 11.12
CA SER A 14 21.56 28.40 10.40
C SER A 14 20.78 29.38 11.26
N ILE A 15 21.45 30.45 11.66
CA ILE A 15 20.79 31.64 12.19
C ILE A 15 19.78 32.02 11.12
N SER A 16 18.48 31.91 11.43
CA SER A 16 17.39 32.35 10.57
C SER A 16 17.62 33.82 10.24
N LEU A 17 18.20 34.10 9.08
CA LEU A 17 18.09 35.38 8.41
C LEU A 17 16.59 35.63 8.14
N PRO A 18 16.14 36.89 8.11
CA PRO A 18 14.72 37.21 8.18
C PRO A 18 13.95 36.52 7.05
N ALA A 19 12.99 35.68 7.40
CA ALA A 19 12.10 35.05 6.43
C ALA A 19 11.36 36.16 5.67
N GLN A 20 11.58 36.25 4.36
CA GLN A 20 10.79 37.13 3.51
C GLN A 20 9.40 36.54 3.40
N GLN A 21 8.37 37.32 3.73
CA GLN A 21 7.00 36.82 3.77
C GLN A 21 6.19 37.36 2.60
N VAL A 22 5.52 36.48 1.87
CA VAL A 22 4.53 36.83 0.85
C VAL A 22 3.18 36.99 1.54
N THR A 23 2.64 38.20 1.53
CA THR A 23 1.46 38.59 2.32
C THR A 23 0.25 38.94 1.46
N ASN A 24 0.40 38.97 0.13
CA ASN A 24 -0.72 39.15 -0.80
C ASN A 24 -0.48 38.40 -2.12
N LEU A 25 -1.57 38.20 -2.87
CA LEU A 25 -1.58 37.52 -4.17
C LEU A 25 -1.42 38.48 -5.36
N ASN A 26 -0.95 39.71 -5.14
CA ASN A 26 -0.67 40.61 -6.25
C ASN A 26 0.53 40.09 -7.04
N ASP A 27 0.48 40.21 -8.36
CA ASP A 27 1.60 39.84 -9.23
C ASP A 27 2.88 40.65 -8.94
N SER A 28 2.77 41.88 -8.44
CA SER A 28 3.90 42.74 -8.08
C SER A 28 3.56 43.77 -7.00
N GLY A 29 4.59 44.44 -6.48
CA GLY A 29 4.48 45.45 -5.43
C GLY A 29 4.71 44.90 -4.03
N PRO A 30 4.72 45.76 -3.00
CA PRO A 30 5.06 45.36 -1.63
C PRO A 30 4.26 44.15 -1.14
N GLY A 31 4.97 43.17 -0.57
CA GLY A 31 4.37 41.94 -0.02
C GLY A 31 3.98 40.86 -1.05
N SER A 32 4.21 41.09 -2.35
CA SER A 32 4.08 40.07 -3.39
C SER A 32 5.25 39.08 -3.38
N LEU A 33 5.11 37.94 -4.06
CA LEU A 33 6.21 37.00 -4.26
C LEU A 33 7.41 37.68 -4.96
N ARG A 34 7.16 38.55 -5.96
CA ARG A 34 8.24 39.27 -6.65
C ARG A 34 9.03 40.18 -5.74
N ASP A 35 8.34 40.89 -4.84
CA ASP A 35 8.97 41.76 -3.85
C ASP A 35 9.81 40.95 -2.86
N ALA A 36 9.30 39.81 -2.40
CA ALA A 36 10.05 38.90 -1.54
C ALA A 36 11.31 38.34 -2.23
N VAL A 37 11.21 37.94 -3.51
CA VAL A 37 12.34 37.46 -4.31
C VAL A 37 13.36 38.58 -4.55
N PHE A 38 12.92 39.79 -4.87
CA PHE A 38 13.81 40.93 -5.10
C PHE A 38 14.64 41.29 -3.85
N ASN A 39 14.05 41.14 -2.65
CA ASN A 39 14.69 41.47 -1.39
C ASN A 39 15.48 40.31 -0.75
N ALA A 40 15.42 39.10 -1.31
CA ALA A 40 16.10 37.93 -0.78
C ALA A 40 17.60 37.92 -1.12
N SER A 41 18.41 37.40 -0.22
CA SER A 41 19.82 37.05 -0.42
C SER A 41 19.98 35.54 -0.64
N SER A 42 21.15 35.12 -1.11
CA SER A 42 21.47 33.69 -1.23
C SER A 42 21.36 32.99 0.13
N GLY A 43 20.61 31.88 0.19
CA GLY A 43 20.32 31.13 1.40
C GLY A 43 19.10 31.61 2.20
N ASP A 44 18.44 32.70 1.79
CA ASP A 44 17.23 33.18 2.48
C ASP A 44 16.04 32.24 2.27
N VAL A 45 15.09 32.33 3.21
CA VAL A 45 13.80 31.63 3.15
C VAL A 45 12.70 32.62 2.76
N ILE A 46 11.99 32.32 1.68
CA ILE A 46 10.77 33.02 1.25
C ILE A 46 9.58 32.13 1.61
N ARG A 47 8.57 32.67 2.29
CA ARG A 47 7.41 31.91 2.75
C ARG A 47 6.10 32.62 2.44
N PHE A 48 5.13 31.88 1.93
CA PHE A 48 3.75 32.35 1.83
C PHE A 48 3.06 32.41 3.19
N ASP A 49 2.40 33.53 3.49
CA ASP A 49 1.59 33.69 4.70
C ASP A 49 0.37 32.76 4.64
N PRO A 50 0.17 31.87 5.63
CA PRO A 50 -1.04 31.04 5.70
C PRO A 50 -2.36 31.82 5.65
N SER A 51 -2.37 33.11 6.01
CA SER A 51 -3.57 33.96 5.90
C SER A 51 -4.04 34.17 4.47
N LEU A 52 -3.24 33.82 3.47
CA LEU A 52 -3.60 33.87 2.05
C LEU A 52 -4.67 32.84 1.67
N LEU A 53 -4.89 31.82 2.50
CA LEU A 53 -5.96 30.84 2.32
C LEU A 53 -7.24 31.40 2.96
N ALA A 54 -7.87 32.37 2.30
CA ALA A 54 -8.93 33.14 2.93
C ALA A 54 -10.26 32.35 3.12
N ASN A 55 -10.48 31.23 2.41
CA ASN A 55 -11.64 30.30 2.55
C ASN A 55 -11.45 28.95 1.82
N GLY A 56 -10.23 28.40 1.77
CA GLY A 56 -9.86 27.26 0.93
C GLY A 56 -8.88 27.68 -0.17
N SER A 57 -8.73 26.83 -1.20
CA SER A 57 -7.67 27.02 -2.19
C SER A 57 -7.75 28.37 -2.91
N ASP A 58 -6.61 29.03 -3.08
CA ASP A 58 -6.47 30.33 -3.75
C ASP A 58 -5.38 30.27 -4.84
N THR A 59 -5.29 31.26 -5.72
CA THR A 59 -4.36 31.24 -6.86
C THR A 59 -3.64 32.58 -7.04
N LEU A 60 -2.31 32.54 -7.00
CA LEU A 60 -1.44 33.62 -7.48
C LEU A 60 -1.28 33.50 -9.00
N HIS A 61 -1.84 34.44 -9.75
CA HIS A 61 -1.67 34.51 -11.21
C HIS A 61 -0.49 35.39 -11.59
N LEU A 62 0.52 34.79 -12.24
CA LEU A 62 1.69 35.51 -12.74
C LEU A 62 1.40 36.12 -14.11
N LYS A 63 1.79 37.38 -14.30
CA LYS A 63 1.73 38.05 -15.61
C LYS A 63 3.01 37.91 -16.42
N PHE A 64 4.12 37.64 -15.74
CA PHE A 64 5.45 37.48 -16.31
C PHE A 64 6.24 36.43 -15.52
N THR A 65 7.34 35.92 -16.06
CA THR A 65 8.23 35.02 -15.31
C THR A 65 8.86 35.71 -14.10
N ILE A 66 9.07 34.97 -13.01
CA ILE A 66 9.86 35.42 -11.86
C ILE A 66 11.27 34.87 -12.02
N SER A 67 12.24 35.76 -12.16
CA SER A 67 13.65 35.41 -12.25
C SER A 67 14.32 35.48 -10.88
N PHE A 68 15.11 34.46 -10.55
CA PHE A 68 15.91 34.39 -9.33
C PHE A 68 17.39 34.55 -9.70
N LEU A 69 18.10 35.43 -8.99
CA LEU A 69 19.55 35.66 -9.16
C LEU A 69 20.37 35.01 -8.01
N GLN A 70 19.67 34.40 -7.07
CA GLN A 70 20.19 33.86 -5.83
C GLN A 70 19.46 32.55 -5.49
N GLY A 71 20.19 31.59 -4.96
CA GLY A 71 19.62 30.35 -4.44
C GLY A 71 18.84 30.63 -3.14
N VAL A 72 17.60 30.14 -3.06
CA VAL A 72 16.70 30.40 -1.92
C VAL A 72 15.94 29.14 -1.55
N THR A 73 15.37 29.14 -0.35
CA THR A 73 14.29 28.22 0.02
C THR A 73 12.94 28.90 -0.18
N LEU A 74 12.13 28.43 -1.12
CA LEU A 74 10.77 28.91 -1.34
C LEU A 74 9.75 27.92 -0.75
N LYS A 75 8.96 28.38 0.22
CA LYS A 75 7.96 27.57 0.93
C LYS A 75 6.53 28.01 0.60
N GLY A 76 5.80 27.16 -0.09
CA GLY A 76 4.38 27.32 -0.39
C GLY A 76 3.46 26.83 0.73
N LEU A 77 2.19 26.64 0.38
CA LEU A 77 1.11 26.20 1.27
C LEU A 77 0.36 24.97 0.73
N TYR A 78 0.96 24.20 -0.17
CA TYR A 78 0.36 22.97 -0.69
C TYR A 78 0.20 21.95 0.44
N ASN A 79 -1.04 21.47 0.59
CA ASN A 79 -1.39 20.31 1.38
C ASN A 79 -2.63 19.64 0.78
N GLN A 80 -3.01 18.46 1.27
CA GLN A 80 -4.11 17.67 0.67
C GLN A 80 -5.50 18.29 0.84
N THR A 81 -5.69 19.23 1.78
CA THR A 81 -7.00 19.77 2.15
C THR A 81 -7.22 21.22 1.72
N ASP A 82 -6.14 21.96 1.51
CA ASP A 82 -6.15 23.37 1.17
C ASP A 82 -4.86 23.71 0.41
N THR A 83 -4.90 24.59 -0.59
CA THR A 83 -3.74 24.82 -1.48
C THR A 83 -3.70 26.23 -2.04
N LEU A 84 -2.54 26.88 -1.94
CA LEU A 84 -2.24 28.06 -2.72
C LEU A 84 -1.52 27.66 -4.02
N TYR A 85 -2.18 27.87 -5.15
CA TYR A 85 -1.61 27.65 -6.48
C TYR A 85 -0.80 28.86 -6.95
N VAL A 86 0.30 28.61 -7.66
CA VAL A 86 0.99 29.60 -8.47
C VAL A 86 0.78 29.23 -9.93
N SER A 87 0.11 30.10 -10.67
CA SER A 87 -0.36 29.79 -12.01
C SER A 87 0.17 30.75 -13.07
N GLY A 88 0.53 30.19 -14.22
CA GLY A 88 0.97 30.93 -15.40
C GLY A 88 -0.16 31.22 -16.40
N GLY A 89 -1.39 30.74 -16.12
CA GLY A 89 -2.55 30.95 -16.99
C GLY A 89 -2.32 30.48 -18.44
N ASP A 90 -1.61 29.37 -18.64
CA ASP A 90 -1.21 28.80 -19.93
C ASP A 90 -0.43 29.76 -20.84
N SER A 91 0.19 30.79 -20.27
CA SER A 91 0.89 31.83 -21.05
C SER A 91 2.25 32.25 -20.50
N VAL A 92 2.57 31.85 -19.26
CA VAL A 92 3.74 32.35 -18.53
C VAL A 92 4.55 31.19 -17.94
N GLN A 93 5.88 31.24 -18.13
CA GLN A 93 6.82 30.40 -17.38
C GLN A 93 6.90 30.94 -15.95
N LEU A 94 6.81 30.09 -14.91
CA LEU A 94 6.72 30.58 -13.53
C LEU A 94 8.07 31.04 -13.00
N PHE A 95 9.02 30.11 -12.86
CA PHE A 95 10.30 30.36 -12.19
C PHE A 95 11.47 30.07 -13.12
N TYR A 96 12.35 31.07 -13.28
CA TYR A 96 13.58 30.96 -14.04
C TYR A 96 14.77 31.33 -13.15
N MET A 97 15.69 30.39 -12.96
CA MET A 97 16.85 30.54 -12.07
C MET A 97 18.11 30.20 -12.87
N ASP A 98 18.99 31.18 -13.06
CA ASP A 98 20.20 31.02 -13.84
C ASP A 98 21.41 31.50 -13.02
N PHE A 99 22.23 30.53 -12.61
CA PHE A 99 23.37 30.75 -11.73
C PHE A 99 24.72 30.68 -12.48
N SER A 100 24.71 30.74 -13.82
CA SER A 100 25.92 30.74 -14.65
C SER A 100 26.93 31.82 -14.24
N ASN A 101 26.43 32.98 -13.79
CA ASN A 101 27.24 34.11 -13.33
C ASN A 101 27.45 34.16 -11.80
N ASN A 102 26.83 33.24 -11.07
CA ASN A 102 26.89 33.15 -9.60
C ASN A 102 26.80 31.69 -9.18
N PRO A 103 27.83 30.86 -9.46
CA PRO A 103 27.76 29.42 -9.25
C PRO A 103 27.69 29.07 -7.75
N ASN A 104 27.49 27.78 -7.47
CA ASN A 104 27.41 27.21 -6.12
C ASN A 104 26.14 27.60 -5.33
N GLN A 105 25.01 27.80 -6.01
CA GLN A 105 23.74 28.17 -5.39
C GLN A 105 22.89 26.95 -5.05
N ASP A 106 22.14 27.05 -3.96
CA ASP A 106 21.21 26.02 -3.51
C ASP A 106 19.78 26.49 -3.63
N VAL A 107 18.92 25.64 -4.17
CA VAL A 107 17.50 25.92 -4.34
C VAL A 107 16.70 24.84 -3.65
N THR A 108 15.81 25.25 -2.73
CA THR A 108 14.82 24.35 -2.14
C THR A 108 13.43 24.87 -2.46
N LEU A 109 12.63 24.04 -3.12
CA LEU A 109 11.22 24.27 -3.42
C LEU A 109 10.39 23.33 -2.56
N ASP A 110 9.62 23.89 -1.63
CA ASP A 110 8.92 23.11 -0.60
C ASP A 110 7.44 23.48 -0.57
N SER A 111 6.57 22.48 -0.62
CA SER A 111 5.13 22.66 -0.42
C SER A 111 4.49 23.62 -1.42
N LEU A 112 4.92 23.60 -2.69
CA LEU A 112 4.38 24.45 -3.76
C LEU A 112 3.37 23.69 -4.62
N ALA A 113 2.31 24.39 -5.05
CA ALA A 113 1.43 23.92 -6.11
C ALA A 113 1.64 24.80 -7.35
N LEU A 114 2.23 24.25 -8.41
CA LEU A 114 2.63 24.97 -9.62
C LEU A 114 1.84 24.44 -10.82
N GLU A 115 1.08 25.32 -11.48
CA GLU A 115 0.17 24.88 -12.52
C GLU A 115 0.02 25.82 -13.71
N MET A 116 -0.46 25.26 -14.82
CA MET A 116 -0.81 26.00 -16.05
C MET A 116 0.33 26.93 -16.48
N ALA A 117 1.58 26.49 -16.31
CA ALA A 117 2.72 27.22 -16.79
C ALA A 117 2.93 26.94 -18.27
N PHE A 118 3.42 27.93 -19.00
CA PHE A 118 3.67 27.80 -20.43
C PHE A 118 5.03 28.39 -20.84
N SER A 119 5.75 27.68 -21.69
CA SER A 119 7.01 28.15 -22.29
C SER A 119 7.07 27.80 -23.77
N ASP A 120 7.29 28.78 -24.66
CA ASP A 120 7.41 28.55 -26.10
C ASP A 120 8.84 28.33 -26.61
N ASN A 121 9.84 28.78 -25.85
CA ASN A 121 11.25 28.80 -26.27
C ASN A 121 12.25 28.37 -25.19
N SER A 122 11.80 28.20 -23.95
CA SER A 122 12.63 27.90 -22.78
C SER A 122 12.36 26.48 -22.26
N ASN A 123 13.29 25.96 -21.47
CA ASN A 123 13.15 24.69 -20.76
C ASN A 123 12.25 24.86 -19.54
N GLY A 124 11.50 23.82 -19.16
CA GLY A 124 10.79 23.78 -17.87
C GLY A 124 9.83 24.94 -17.66
N SER A 125 8.58 24.79 -18.12
CA SER A 125 7.58 25.85 -18.01
C SER A 125 7.26 26.27 -16.56
N ALA A 126 7.23 25.34 -15.60
CA ALA A 126 7.04 25.68 -14.19
C ALA A 126 8.35 26.12 -13.54
N ILE A 127 9.40 25.32 -13.70
CA ILE A 127 10.70 25.52 -13.05
C ILE A 127 11.82 25.30 -14.06
N CYS A 128 12.67 26.30 -14.23
CA CYS A 128 13.93 26.17 -14.95
C CYS A 128 15.07 26.59 -14.04
N VAL A 129 16.02 25.69 -13.77
CA VAL A 129 17.23 25.97 -12.97
C VAL A 129 18.47 25.62 -13.78
N LEU A 130 19.41 26.56 -13.90
CA LEU A 130 20.68 26.42 -14.60
C LEU A 130 21.87 26.66 -13.65
N ASP A 131 22.90 25.83 -13.77
CA ASP A 131 24.19 25.95 -13.07
C ASP A 131 24.09 25.99 -11.53
N ALA A 132 23.13 25.25 -10.94
CA ALA A 132 22.99 25.15 -9.49
C ALA A 132 23.97 24.13 -8.87
N ARG A 133 24.29 24.31 -7.59
CA ARG A 133 24.99 23.27 -6.82
C ARG A 133 24.05 22.14 -6.47
N SER A 134 22.89 22.50 -5.91
CA SER A 134 21.88 21.54 -5.47
C SER A 134 20.48 22.10 -5.68
N VAL A 135 19.57 21.23 -6.11
CA VAL A 135 18.15 21.51 -6.22
C VAL A 135 17.36 20.45 -5.46
N GLU A 136 16.52 20.88 -4.54
CA GLU A 136 15.61 20.03 -3.80
C GLU A 136 14.17 20.46 -4.09
N ILE A 137 13.35 19.54 -4.62
CA ILE A 137 11.91 19.75 -4.82
C ILE A 137 11.18 18.76 -3.92
N ARG A 138 10.50 19.28 -2.89
CA ARG A 138 9.79 18.42 -1.94
C ARG A 138 8.39 18.87 -1.59
N ASN A 139 7.52 17.90 -1.33
CA ASN A 139 6.12 18.15 -0.98
C ASN A 139 5.40 19.01 -2.05
N CYS A 140 5.82 18.94 -3.31
CA CYS A 140 5.28 19.81 -4.36
C CYS A 140 4.24 19.09 -5.21
N HIS A 141 3.30 19.85 -5.76
CA HIS A 141 2.36 19.42 -6.78
C HIS A 141 2.57 20.26 -8.03
N ILE A 142 3.07 19.64 -9.10
CA ILE A 142 3.44 20.32 -10.35
C ILE A 142 2.57 19.72 -11.44
N ALA A 143 1.57 20.46 -11.90
CA ALA A 143 0.52 19.90 -12.75
C ALA A 143 0.14 20.78 -13.94
N ASN A 144 -0.24 20.15 -15.06
CA ASN A 144 -0.77 20.84 -16.24
C ASN A 144 0.17 21.90 -16.82
N ASN A 145 1.49 21.70 -16.71
CA ASN A 145 2.48 22.64 -17.23
C ASN A 145 2.94 22.19 -18.62
N ASN A 146 3.06 23.12 -19.56
CA ASN A 146 3.30 22.82 -20.97
C ASN A 146 4.51 23.58 -21.52
N THR A 147 5.42 22.86 -22.19
CA THR A 147 6.52 23.45 -22.95
C THR A 147 6.42 23.11 -24.43
N GLN A 148 6.59 24.12 -25.28
CA GLN A 148 6.70 24.03 -26.75
C GLN A 148 8.14 24.29 -27.24
N GLY A 149 9.08 24.56 -26.31
CA GLY A 149 10.50 24.74 -26.63
C GLY A 149 11.12 23.52 -27.33
N LEU A 150 12.24 23.75 -28.02
CA LEU A 150 12.98 22.70 -28.73
C LEU A 150 13.83 21.81 -27.80
N PHE A 151 13.93 22.18 -26.53
CA PHE A 151 14.90 21.62 -25.59
C PHE A 151 14.19 20.75 -24.53
N LEU A 152 14.71 20.69 -23.29
CA LEU A 152 14.44 19.65 -22.30
C LEU A 152 13.41 20.08 -21.24
N GLY A 153 12.58 19.15 -20.75
CA GLY A 153 11.68 19.31 -19.61
C GLY A 153 10.35 20.02 -19.92
N GLY A 154 9.22 19.33 -19.77
CA GLY A 154 7.89 19.89 -19.96
C GLY A 154 7.47 20.84 -18.83
N ALA A 155 7.67 20.45 -17.57
CA ALA A 155 7.40 21.30 -16.40
C ALA A 155 8.67 21.76 -15.69
N VAL A 156 9.60 20.84 -15.49
CA VAL A 156 10.82 21.08 -14.70
C VAL A 156 12.04 20.76 -15.55
N TYR A 157 12.96 21.71 -15.57
CA TYR A 157 14.30 21.52 -16.09
C TYR A 157 15.35 21.90 -15.05
N VAL A 158 16.33 21.03 -14.84
CA VAL A 158 17.42 21.24 -13.89
C VAL A 158 18.77 20.90 -14.53
N ASP A 159 19.68 21.86 -14.53
CA ASP A 159 21.11 21.65 -14.69
C ASP A 159 21.78 22.01 -13.36
N ALA A 160 22.24 20.97 -12.64
CA ALA A 160 22.77 21.11 -11.30
C ALA A 160 23.75 19.98 -10.98
N THR A 161 24.53 20.13 -9.90
CA THR A 161 25.40 19.06 -9.42
C THR A 161 24.64 17.97 -8.64
N SER A 162 23.49 18.30 -8.06
CA SER A 162 22.57 17.32 -7.45
C SER A 162 21.10 17.74 -7.61
N LEU A 163 20.23 16.75 -7.79
CA LEU A 163 18.78 16.92 -7.78
C LEU A 163 18.12 15.88 -6.89
N GLU A 164 17.35 16.36 -5.92
CA GLU A 164 16.47 15.54 -5.08
C GLU A 164 15.00 15.88 -5.34
N LEU A 165 14.23 14.88 -5.76
CA LEU A 165 12.76 14.94 -5.83
C LEU A 165 12.21 14.06 -4.70
N PHE A 166 11.44 14.65 -3.79
CA PHE A 166 10.95 13.95 -2.61
C PHE A 166 9.46 14.22 -2.36
N ASN A 167 8.66 13.17 -2.14
CA ASN A 167 7.25 13.32 -1.75
C ASN A 167 6.47 14.32 -2.63
N SER A 168 6.68 14.25 -3.95
CA SER A 168 6.17 15.24 -4.90
C SER A 168 5.44 14.59 -6.06
N SER A 169 4.48 15.31 -6.65
CA SER A 169 3.67 14.82 -7.76
C SER A 169 3.83 15.67 -9.01
N PHE A 170 3.97 14.99 -10.14
CA PHE A 170 4.09 15.54 -11.48
C PHE A 170 2.96 14.98 -12.33
N VAL A 171 1.95 15.81 -12.60
CA VAL A 171 0.68 15.34 -13.15
C VAL A 171 0.32 16.08 -14.43
N HIS A 172 0.07 15.35 -15.53
CA HIS A 172 -0.34 15.93 -16.81
C HIS A 172 0.57 17.05 -17.32
N ASN A 173 1.86 16.98 -17.03
CA ASN A 173 2.83 17.89 -17.63
C ASN A 173 3.17 17.42 -19.04
N SER A 174 3.40 18.38 -19.94
CA SER A 174 3.63 18.07 -21.34
C SER A 174 4.82 18.82 -21.94
N LEU A 175 5.58 18.11 -22.77
CA LEU A 175 6.33 18.71 -23.86
C LEU A 175 5.55 18.47 -25.15
N ASP A 176 4.91 19.52 -25.68
CA ASP A 176 3.97 19.43 -26.81
C ASP A 176 4.59 19.87 -28.15
N ASN A 177 5.93 19.79 -28.26
CA ASN A 177 6.66 20.02 -29.51
C ASN A 177 7.11 18.69 -30.13
N PRO A 178 6.68 18.32 -31.37
CA PRO A 178 7.12 17.11 -32.06
C PRO A 178 8.63 17.02 -32.31
N ASN A 179 9.34 18.14 -32.31
CA ASN A 179 10.79 18.22 -32.45
C ASN A 179 11.48 18.56 -31.12
N GLY A 180 10.74 18.56 -30.01
CA GLY A 180 11.31 18.85 -28.70
C GLY A 180 12.18 17.71 -28.18
N GLY A 181 12.94 18.02 -27.14
CA GLY A 181 13.88 17.10 -26.52
C GLY A 181 13.22 16.09 -25.59
N PHE A 182 13.76 15.97 -24.38
CA PHE A 182 13.45 14.90 -23.44
C PHE A 182 12.72 15.43 -22.19
N GLY A 183 12.04 14.55 -21.46
CA GLY A 183 11.34 14.87 -20.21
C GLY A 183 10.01 15.58 -20.42
N GLY A 184 8.89 14.84 -20.45
CA GLY A 184 7.54 15.40 -20.51
C GLY A 184 7.11 16.12 -19.23
N ALA A 185 7.65 15.70 -18.08
CA ALA A 185 7.49 16.38 -16.80
C ALA A 185 8.81 16.96 -16.32
N VAL A 186 9.81 16.09 -16.13
CA VAL A 186 11.11 16.45 -15.56
C VAL A 186 12.20 16.05 -16.53
N SER A 187 13.13 16.97 -16.78
CA SER A 187 14.43 16.63 -17.34
C SER A 187 15.54 17.24 -16.49
N ALA A 188 16.54 16.43 -16.16
CA ALA A 188 17.68 16.89 -15.39
C ALA A 188 19.00 16.37 -15.97
N ILE A 189 20.03 17.21 -15.91
CA ILE A 189 21.36 16.91 -16.44
C ILE A 189 22.47 17.22 -15.43
N ASN A 190 23.62 16.56 -15.58
CA ASN A 190 24.87 16.82 -14.86
C ASN A 190 24.82 16.65 -13.33
N ALA A 191 23.84 15.90 -12.81
CA ALA A 191 23.56 15.80 -11.38
C ALA A 191 23.63 14.37 -10.85
N ASP A 192 23.90 14.20 -9.56
CA ASP A 192 23.43 13.01 -8.85
C ASP A 192 21.91 13.11 -8.66
N PHE A 193 21.17 12.05 -8.99
CA PHE A 193 19.71 12.08 -9.06
C PHE A 193 19.08 11.18 -8.00
N VAL A 194 18.24 11.76 -7.15
CA VAL A 194 17.41 11.01 -6.22
C VAL A 194 15.94 11.33 -6.47
N VAL A 195 15.15 10.30 -6.70
CA VAL A 195 13.69 10.38 -6.81
C VAL A 195 13.10 9.44 -5.76
N ASN A 196 12.41 9.99 -4.77
CA ASN A 196 11.85 9.17 -3.69
C ASN A 196 10.43 9.61 -3.34
N ASP A 197 9.54 8.64 -3.19
CA ASP A 197 8.12 8.87 -2.85
C ASP A 197 7.43 9.83 -3.84
N CYS A 198 7.78 9.74 -5.13
CA CYS A 198 7.24 10.62 -6.17
C CYS A 198 6.16 9.94 -7.01
N VAL A 199 5.25 10.75 -7.55
CA VAL A 199 4.22 10.30 -8.50
C VAL A 199 4.37 11.04 -9.82
N PHE A 200 4.49 10.29 -10.92
CA PHE A 200 4.46 10.76 -12.29
C PHE A 200 3.23 10.18 -12.98
N ASP A 201 2.17 10.98 -13.11
CA ASP A 201 0.89 10.53 -13.66
C ASP A 201 0.50 11.32 -14.91
N GLY A 202 0.23 10.61 -16.00
CA GLY A 202 -0.38 11.21 -17.20
C GLY A 202 0.53 12.21 -17.91
N ASN A 203 1.84 12.19 -17.68
CA ASN A 203 2.74 13.13 -18.34
C ASN A 203 3.02 12.69 -19.77
N SER A 204 3.20 13.66 -20.67
CA SER A 204 3.35 13.38 -22.10
C SER A 204 4.50 14.12 -22.75
N ASN A 205 5.11 13.50 -23.76
CA ASN A 205 6.14 14.15 -24.56
C ASN A 205 5.96 13.78 -26.03
N ARG A 206 5.51 14.74 -26.84
CA ARG A 206 5.36 14.56 -28.29
C ARG A 206 6.68 14.60 -29.06
N GLY A 207 7.73 15.09 -28.42
CA GLY A 207 9.10 15.11 -28.92
C GLY A 207 9.75 13.73 -28.81
N SER A 208 10.79 13.61 -27.98
CA SER A 208 11.71 12.46 -28.09
C SER A 208 12.06 11.79 -26.75
N GLY A 209 11.27 11.87 -25.69
CA GLY A 209 11.68 11.29 -24.41
C GLY A 209 10.57 10.96 -23.41
N PRO A 210 10.95 10.40 -22.25
CA PRO A 210 10.03 9.95 -21.21
C PRO A 210 9.37 11.11 -20.45
N ALA A 211 8.45 10.81 -19.53
CA ALA A 211 7.99 11.74 -18.50
C ALA A 211 9.14 12.27 -17.63
N ALA A 212 10.01 11.39 -17.13
CA ALA A 212 11.17 11.74 -16.33
C ALA A 212 12.47 11.30 -17.03
N HIS A 213 13.35 12.25 -17.32
CA HIS A 213 14.64 11.99 -17.98
C HIS A 213 15.82 12.50 -17.15
N PHE A 214 16.76 11.60 -16.85
CA PHE A 214 17.96 11.88 -16.07
C PHE A 214 19.21 11.52 -16.86
N ARG A 215 20.09 12.49 -17.10
CA ARG A 215 21.20 12.35 -18.06
C ARG A 215 22.53 12.89 -17.57
N TYR A 216 23.62 12.20 -17.93
CA TYR A 216 25.00 12.64 -17.70
C TYR A 216 25.29 13.00 -16.24
N GLY A 217 24.67 12.27 -15.32
CA GLY A 217 24.89 12.37 -13.89
C GLY A 217 25.86 11.32 -13.37
N GLY A 218 26.06 11.31 -12.06
CA GLY A 218 26.64 10.16 -11.37
C GLY A 218 25.59 9.06 -11.24
N ASP A 219 25.11 8.79 -10.02
CA ASP A 219 24.13 7.73 -9.77
C ASP A 219 22.68 8.24 -9.91
N LEU A 220 21.81 7.39 -10.48
CA LEU A 220 20.35 7.56 -10.41
C LEU A 220 19.76 6.59 -9.37
N ILE A 221 19.12 7.14 -8.34
CA ILE A 221 18.40 6.37 -7.32
C ILE A 221 16.91 6.71 -7.41
N VAL A 222 16.08 5.70 -7.67
CA VAL A 222 14.61 5.86 -7.72
C VAL A 222 13.96 4.89 -6.76
N LEU A 223 13.26 5.42 -5.76
CA LEU A 223 12.71 4.67 -4.64
C LEU A 223 11.22 4.96 -4.46
N ASN A 224 10.43 3.94 -4.12
CA ASN A 224 9.06 4.09 -3.61
C ASN A 224 8.16 4.97 -4.50
N SER A 225 8.40 4.96 -5.81
CA SER A 225 7.81 5.94 -6.75
C SER A 225 6.86 5.27 -7.73
N LEU A 226 5.84 6.02 -8.15
CA LEU A 226 4.80 5.58 -9.07
C LEU A 226 4.91 6.32 -10.40
N PHE A 227 4.99 5.57 -11.49
CA PHE A 227 4.94 6.06 -12.86
C PHE A 227 3.73 5.43 -13.55
N VAL A 228 2.71 6.25 -13.82
CA VAL A 228 1.43 5.76 -14.32
C VAL A 228 0.92 6.60 -15.48
N ASN A 229 0.35 5.94 -16.50
CA ASN A 229 -0.27 6.60 -17.66
C ASN A 229 0.65 7.58 -18.43
N ASN A 230 1.97 7.44 -18.34
CA ASN A 230 2.87 8.34 -19.05
C ASN A 230 2.96 7.92 -20.53
N VAL A 231 2.95 8.90 -21.44
CA VAL A 231 2.84 8.63 -22.87
C VAL A 231 3.91 9.37 -23.68
N MET A 232 4.63 8.62 -24.51
CA MET A 232 5.54 9.17 -25.51
C MET A 232 5.05 8.78 -26.91
N PRO A 233 4.25 9.62 -27.59
CA PRO A 233 3.82 9.35 -28.96
C PRO A 233 4.92 9.64 -30.01
N GLY A 234 6.06 10.19 -29.59
CA GLY A 234 7.14 10.65 -30.45
C GLY A 234 8.07 9.55 -31.01
N SER A 235 8.98 9.96 -31.90
CA SER A 235 9.63 9.06 -32.87
C SER A 235 10.98 8.44 -32.47
N PHE A 236 11.49 8.67 -31.25
CA PHE A 236 12.85 8.27 -30.85
C PHE A 236 12.87 7.29 -29.68
N GLY A 237 13.93 6.46 -29.62
CA GLY A 237 13.99 5.20 -28.88
C GLY A 237 14.24 5.26 -27.37
N TYR A 238 13.40 5.98 -26.62
CA TYR A 238 13.43 6.03 -25.16
C TYR A 238 12.15 5.47 -24.54
N SER A 239 12.10 5.41 -23.21
CA SER A 239 10.87 4.97 -22.54
C SER A 239 9.83 6.07 -22.47
N SER A 240 8.60 5.72 -22.11
CA SER A 240 7.56 6.72 -21.87
C SER A 240 7.52 7.26 -20.44
N ALA A 241 7.94 6.46 -19.45
CA ALA A 241 7.88 6.86 -18.04
C ALA A 241 9.22 7.38 -17.49
N LEU A 242 10.25 6.54 -17.46
CA LEU A 242 11.55 6.87 -16.85
C LEU A 242 12.71 6.45 -17.74
N THR A 243 13.58 7.39 -18.13
CA THR A 243 14.84 7.07 -18.82
C THR A 243 16.04 7.58 -18.02
N SER A 244 17.02 6.69 -17.84
CA SER A 244 18.37 6.99 -17.36
C SER A 244 19.35 6.94 -18.55
N THR A 245 20.15 7.98 -18.79
CA THR A 245 21.13 7.99 -19.91
C THR A 245 22.52 8.49 -19.50
N GLY A 246 23.55 7.67 -19.69
CA GLY A 246 24.95 8.06 -19.44
C GLY A 246 25.27 8.37 -17.98
N ASN A 247 24.53 7.74 -17.06
CA ASN A 247 24.77 7.75 -15.62
C ASN A 247 25.71 6.59 -15.25
N ASP A 248 26.45 6.72 -14.15
CA ASP A 248 27.42 5.69 -13.69
C ASP A 248 26.71 4.40 -13.25
N SER A 249 25.61 4.54 -12.51
CA SER A 249 24.74 3.43 -12.13
C SER A 249 23.27 3.85 -12.00
N SER A 250 22.35 2.88 -11.98
CA SER A 250 20.94 3.13 -11.70
C SER A 250 20.37 2.09 -10.75
N PHE A 251 19.85 2.54 -9.61
CA PHE A 251 19.20 1.72 -8.61
C PHE A 251 17.72 2.10 -8.52
N ILE A 252 16.85 1.25 -9.06
CA ILE A 252 15.40 1.45 -9.06
C ILE A 252 14.78 0.41 -8.14
N SER A 253 14.15 0.85 -7.05
CA SER A 253 13.58 -0.08 -6.07
C SER A 253 12.22 0.33 -5.51
N ASN A 254 11.37 -0.66 -5.25
CA ASN A 254 10.02 -0.47 -4.70
C ASN A 254 9.16 0.47 -5.56
N CYS A 255 9.35 0.43 -6.88
CA CYS A 255 8.67 1.32 -7.82
C CYS A 255 7.59 0.58 -8.60
N SER A 256 6.59 1.33 -9.05
CA SER A 256 5.50 0.80 -9.87
C SER A 256 5.41 1.56 -11.19
N PHE A 257 5.46 0.84 -12.30
CA PHE A 257 5.30 1.33 -13.66
C PHE A 257 4.04 0.72 -14.25
N LYS A 258 2.98 1.52 -14.41
CA LYS A 258 1.67 1.03 -14.87
C LYS A 258 1.14 1.78 -16.08
N SER A 259 0.68 1.04 -17.08
CA SER A 259 -0.03 1.63 -18.23
C SER A 259 0.77 2.74 -18.94
N ASN A 260 2.09 2.66 -18.90
CA ASN A 260 2.94 3.61 -19.62
C ASN A 260 3.13 3.14 -21.06
N MET A 261 3.00 4.07 -22.01
CA MET A 261 2.93 3.76 -23.44
C MET A 261 3.91 4.58 -24.26
N SER A 262 4.79 3.88 -24.98
CA SER A 262 5.54 4.43 -26.11
C SER A 262 4.98 3.86 -27.42
N THR A 263 4.95 4.67 -28.49
CA THR A 263 4.55 4.20 -29.82
C THR A 263 5.73 3.74 -30.67
N THR A 264 6.97 3.92 -30.19
CA THR A 264 8.21 3.64 -30.94
C THR A 264 9.18 2.78 -30.13
N SER A 265 10.49 2.82 -30.34
CA SER A 265 11.44 1.96 -29.62
C SER A 265 11.66 2.40 -28.17
N GLY A 266 12.24 1.52 -27.32
CA GLY A 266 12.55 1.81 -25.91
C GLY A 266 11.54 1.20 -24.92
N GLY A 267 11.80 1.26 -23.61
CA GLY A 267 10.98 0.54 -22.63
C GLY A 267 9.60 1.16 -22.42
N GLY A 268 8.51 0.40 -22.36
CA GLY A 268 7.19 0.99 -22.06
C GLY A 268 7.22 1.76 -20.74
N GLY A 269 7.77 1.16 -19.68
CA GLY A 269 7.97 1.81 -18.38
C GLY A 269 9.36 2.44 -18.22
N LEU A 270 10.41 1.67 -18.46
CA LEU A 270 11.77 2.03 -18.05
C LEU A 270 12.79 1.80 -19.18
N SER A 271 13.61 2.81 -19.46
CA SER A 271 14.77 2.70 -20.32
C SER A 271 16.03 3.02 -19.55
N ILE A 272 17.02 2.15 -19.67
CA ILE A 272 18.34 2.33 -19.06
C ILE A 272 19.35 2.33 -20.19
N VAL A 273 20.01 3.47 -20.39
CA VAL A 273 21.00 3.64 -21.45
C VAL A 273 22.34 3.94 -20.78
N GLY A 274 23.26 2.97 -20.79
CA GLY A 274 24.57 3.14 -20.17
C GLY A 274 25.49 4.08 -20.94
N SER A 275 26.63 4.37 -20.34
CA SER A 275 27.70 5.13 -20.98
C SER A 275 28.37 4.32 -22.10
N TYR A 276 28.52 4.93 -23.28
CA TYR A 276 29.30 4.38 -24.40
C TYR A 276 30.81 4.33 -24.13
N VAL A 277 31.29 4.93 -23.03
CA VAL A 277 32.72 5.13 -22.76
C VAL A 277 33.33 3.97 -21.96
N ASP A 278 32.57 3.34 -21.06
CA ASP A 278 33.03 2.16 -20.30
C ASP A 278 31.87 1.18 -20.02
N PRO A 279 31.79 0.05 -20.75
CA PRO A 279 30.73 -0.95 -20.59
C PRO A 279 30.86 -1.76 -19.28
N THR A 280 31.92 -1.57 -18.49
CA THR A 280 32.14 -2.32 -17.24
C THR A 280 31.52 -1.65 -15.99
N VAL A 281 31.10 -0.39 -16.08
CA VAL A 281 30.69 0.43 -14.93
C VAL A 281 29.17 0.40 -14.70
N ASN A 282 28.37 0.21 -15.75
CA ASN A 282 26.92 0.36 -15.69
C ASN A 282 26.25 -0.92 -15.15
N GLY A 283 26.18 -1.10 -13.84
CA GLY A 283 25.29 -2.06 -13.20
C GLY A 283 23.98 -1.40 -12.84
N SER A 284 22.90 -1.71 -13.57
CA SER A 284 21.57 -1.22 -13.25
C SER A 284 20.77 -2.30 -12.52
N PHE A 285 20.26 -1.94 -11.35
CA PHE A 285 19.53 -2.84 -10.47
C PHE A 285 18.07 -2.41 -10.42
N VAL A 286 17.17 -3.33 -10.75
CA VAL A 286 15.73 -3.15 -10.68
C VAL A 286 15.18 -4.17 -9.69
N VAL A 287 14.74 -3.70 -8.53
CA VAL A 287 14.47 -4.57 -7.37
C VAL A 287 13.11 -4.25 -6.74
N ASN A 288 12.28 -5.27 -6.46
CA ASN A 288 10.95 -5.07 -5.87
C ASN A 288 10.05 -4.13 -6.68
N CYS A 289 10.14 -4.18 -8.01
CA CYS A 289 9.37 -3.32 -8.89
C CYS A 289 8.20 -4.07 -9.56
N VAL A 290 7.13 -3.34 -9.86
CA VAL A 290 5.98 -3.85 -10.63
C VAL A 290 5.93 -3.14 -11.97
N PHE A 291 5.89 -3.90 -13.05
CA PHE A 291 5.65 -3.43 -14.42
C PHE A 291 4.36 -4.07 -14.92
N GLU A 292 3.31 -3.27 -15.04
CA GLU A 292 1.96 -3.74 -15.37
C GLU A 292 1.38 -2.97 -16.56
N ASP A 293 0.85 -3.68 -17.56
CA ASP A 293 0.16 -3.11 -18.72
C ASP A 293 0.99 -2.04 -19.47
N ASN A 294 2.32 -2.09 -19.40
CA ASN A 294 3.16 -1.17 -20.16
C ASN A 294 3.29 -1.64 -21.61
N SER A 295 3.40 -0.69 -22.53
CA SER A 295 3.56 -1.01 -23.94
C SER A 295 4.57 -0.13 -24.66
N SER A 296 5.26 -0.73 -25.62
CA SER A 296 6.22 -0.03 -26.47
C SER A 296 6.44 -0.74 -27.81
N GLY A 297 7.19 -0.16 -28.74
CA GLY A 297 7.72 -0.85 -29.90
C GLY A 297 8.78 -1.88 -29.55
N THR A 298 9.66 -1.62 -28.57
CA THR A 298 10.72 -2.57 -28.20
C THR A 298 10.98 -2.57 -26.70
N GLY A 299 10.75 -3.67 -25.97
CA GLY A 299 10.83 -3.68 -24.51
C GLY A 299 9.50 -3.22 -23.91
N GLY A 300 8.50 -4.09 -23.86
CA GLY A 300 7.15 -3.71 -23.41
C GLY A 300 7.15 -3.11 -22.01
N ALA A 301 8.01 -3.60 -21.12
CA ALA A 301 8.26 -3.00 -19.81
C ALA A 301 9.60 -2.25 -19.76
N ILE A 302 10.69 -2.99 -20.01
CA ILE A 302 12.06 -2.49 -19.84
C ILE A 302 12.84 -2.59 -21.13
N TYR A 303 13.59 -1.55 -21.43
CA TYR A 303 14.65 -1.54 -22.44
C TYR A 303 15.98 -1.18 -21.79
N VAL A 304 17.04 -1.92 -22.13
CA VAL A 304 18.40 -1.65 -21.66
C VAL A 304 19.35 -1.56 -22.84
N ASP A 305 19.98 -0.41 -23.00
CA ASP A 305 20.96 -0.13 -24.05
C ASP A 305 22.34 0.12 -23.45
N HIS A 306 23.31 -0.76 -23.69
CA HIS A 306 24.67 -0.71 -23.10
C HIS A 306 24.69 -0.74 -21.54
N GLY A 307 25.34 -1.73 -20.92
CA GLY A 307 25.39 -1.93 -19.45
C GLY A 307 24.65 -3.16 -18.92
N LYS A 308 25.04 -3.67 -17.75
CA LYS A 308 24.42 -4.85 -17.12
C LYS A 308 23.09 -4.50 -16.47
N ALA A 309 22.12 -5.42 -16.54
CA ALA A 309 20.85 -5.30 -15.83
C ALA A 309 20.63 -6.50 -14.90
N ALA A 310 20.43 -6.22 -13.62
CA ALA A 310 20.01 -7.20 -12.62
C ALA A 310 18.58 -6.88 -12.20
N ILE A 311 17.67 -7.82 -12.46
CA ILE A 311 16.26 -7.75 -12.10
C ILE A 311 16.01 -8.76 -10.99
N SER A 312 15.54 -8.30 -9.84
CA SER A 312 15.20 -9.20 -8.73
C SER A 312 13.90 -8.84 -8.05
N ASP A 313 13.17 -9.85 -7.59
CA ASP A 313 11.98 -9.66 -6.76
C ASP A 313 10.88 -8.81 -7.47
N CYS A 314 10.83 -8.87 -8.80
CA CYS A 314 9.98 -8.01 -9.63
C CYS A 314 8.81 -8.78 -10.26
N SER A 315 7.77 -8.04 -10.65
CA SER A 315 6.60 -8.60 -11.34
C SER A 315 6.34 -7.87 -12.66
N PHE A 316 6.27 -8.64 -13.76
CA PHE A 316 5.99 -8.16 -15.11
C PHE A 316 4.69 -8.79 -15.60
N ILE A 317 3.63 -7.99 -15.64
CA ILE A 317 2.27 -8.47 -15.88
C ILE A 317 1.70 -7.74 -17.11
N ASN A 318 1.24 -8.50 -18.09
CA ASN A 318 0.54 -7.98 -19.28
C ASN A 318 1.31 -6.90 -20.07
N ASN A 319 2.65 -6.90 -20.05
CA ASN A 319 3.41 -5.93 -20.84
C ASN A 319 3.48 -6.38 -22.31
N ALA A 320 3.49 -5.41 -23.23
CA ALA A 320 3.43 -5.68 -24.67
C ALA A 320 4.49 -4.91 -25.46
N ALA A 321 5.19 -5.60 -26.36
CA ALA A 321 6.04 -4.95 -27.36
C ALA A 321 5.45 -5.16 -28.77
N TYR A 322 5.43 -4.14 -29.63
CA TYR A 322 4.99 -4.30 -31.02
C TYR A 322 6.01 -5.09 -31.85
N ASN A 323 7.30 -4.82 -31.67
CA ASN A 323 8.38 -5.42 -32.44
C ASN A 323 9.12 -6.50 -31.64
N SER A 324 9.74 -6.20 -30.49
CA SER A 324 10.57 -7.19 -29.78
C SER A 324 10.70 -6.89 -28.29
N GLY A 325 10.90 -7.93 -27.49
CA GLY A 325 11.06 -7.84 -26.04
C GLY A 325 9.75 -7.50 -25.34
N GLY A 326 8.72 -8.34 -25.50
CA GLY A 326 7.40 -8.15 -24.89
C GLY A 326 7.40 -7.76 -23.40
N ALA A 327 8.35 -8.29 -22.63
CA ALA A 327 8.66 -7.79 -21.30
C ALA A 327 9.95 -6.96 -21.30
N VAL A 328 11.06 -7.59 -21.71
CA VAL A 328 12.40 -7.02 -21.58
C VAL A 328 13.13 -7.11 -22.92
N SER A 329 13.76 -6.02 -23.32
CA SER A 329 14.66 -5.97 -24.48
C SER A 329 16.03 -5.39 -24.09
N LEU A 330 17.10 -6.01 -24.57
CA LEU A 330 18.48 -5.53 -24.39
C LEU A 330 19.25 -5.53 -25.72
N SER A 331 20.24 -4.64 -25.85
CA SER A 331 21.03 -4.47 -27.08
C SER A 331 22.49 -4.90 -27.02
N ASP A 332 23.16 -5.12 -25.87
CA ASP A 332 24.58 -5.59 -25.83
C ASP A 332 25.05 -6.01 -24.41
N ASN A 333 24.26 -6.81 -23.66
CA ASN A 333 24.34 -6.85 -22.19
C ASN A 333 24.19 -8.23 -21.52
N GLU A 334 24.69 -8.32 -20.28
CA GLU A 334 24.37 -9.39 -19.34
C GLU A 334 23.05 -9.06 -18.60
N LEU A 335 22.06 -9.94 -18.72
CA LEU A 335 20.81 -9.89 -17.99
C LEU A 335 20.79 -10.99 -16.92
N SER A 336 20.65 -10.60 -15.65
CA SER A 336 20.35 -11.52 -14.56
C SER A 336 18.93 -11.29 -14.06
N ILE A 337 18.11 -12.33 -14.07
CA ILE A 337 16.77 -12.35 -13.50
C ILE A 337 16.78 -13.32 -12.32
N SER A 338 16.29 -12.87 -11.17
CA SER A 338 16.13 -13.71 -9.98
C SER A 338 14.81 -13.43 -9.28
N ASN A 339 14.21 -14.44 -8.65
CA ASN A 339 13.03 -14.25 -7.79
C ASN A 339 11.92 -13.41 -8.45
N SER A 340 11.66 -13.59 -9.74
CA SER A 340 10.78 -12.67 -10.48
C SER A 340 9.68 -13.41 -11.22
N THR A 341 8.54 -12.74 -11.34
CA THR A 341 7.32 -13.28 -11.93
C THR A 341 7.00 -12.56 -13.24
N PHE A 342 6.89 -13.29 -14.35
CA PHE A 342 6.54 -12.79 -15.68
C PHE A 342 5.27 -13.49 -16.18
N ILE A 343 4.19 -12.74 -16.34
CA ILE A 343 2.88 -13.28 -16.69
C ILE A 343 2.28 -12.51 -17.86
N ASN A 344 1.76 -13.23 -18.85
CA ASN A 344 1.00 -12.67 -19.97
C ASN A 344 1.74 -11.57 -20.76
N ASN A 345 3.08 -11.62 -20.82
CA ASN A 345 3.82 -10.62 -21.60
C ASN A 345 3.83 -11.03 -23.08
N ILE A 346 3.63 -10.08 -23.99
CA ILE A 346 3.33 -10.34 -25.40
C ILE A 346 4.29 -9.60 -26.33
N SER A 347 4.76 -10.28 -27.36
CA SER A 347 5.47 -9.68 -28.50
C SER A 347 4.97 -10.29 -29.80
N PRO A 348 4.14 -9.59 -30.61
CA PRO A 348 3.62 -10.14 -31.85
C PRO A 348 4.70 -10.37 -32.91
N GLU A 349 5.63 -9.43 -33.07
CA GLU A 349 6.67 -9.50 -34.12
C GLU A 349 8.07 -9.84 -33.56
N GLY A 350 8.13 -10.57 -32.44
CA GLY A 350 9.41 -10.92 -31.81
C GLY A 350 9.28 -11.73 -30.52
N SER A 351 10.38 -11.77 -29.76
CA SER A 351 10.48 -12.52 -28.51
C SER A 351 9.98 -11.73 -27.31
N VAL A 352 9.48 -12.40 -26.28
CA VAL A 352 9.08 -11.74 -25.02
C VAL A 352 10.31 -11.23 -24.26
N PHE A 353 11.40 -11.99 -24.33
CA PHE A 353 12.71 -11.60 -23.85
C PHE A 353 13.65 -11.54 -25.05
N TYR A 354 14.13 -10.35 -25.34
CA TYR A 354 15.01 -10.12 -26.47
C TYR A 354 16.35 -9.61 -25.97
N ASN A 355 17.43 -10.26 -26.37
CA ASN A 355 18.77 -9.76 -26.13
C ASN A 355 19.59 -9.79 -27.42
N TRP A 356 20.07 -8.66 -27.91
CA TRP A 356 20.86 -8.65 -29.14
C TRP A 356 22.21 -9.36 -28.96
N ASP A 357 22.93 -9.09 -27.85
CA ASP A 357 24.20 -9.75 -27.48
C ASP A 357 24.35 -9.87 -25.94
N GLY A 358 25.14 -10.83 -25.45
CA GLY A 358 25.42 -11.04 -24.02
C GLY A 358 24.61 -12.14 -23.32
N ALA A 359 25.02 -12.50 -22.10
CA ALA A 359 24.48 -13.66 -21.38
C ALA A 359 23.13 -13.38 -20.71
N ILE A 360 22.27 -14.40 -20.62
CA ILE A 360 21.01 -14.35 -19.87
C ILE A 360 21.05 -15.42 -18.77
N GLY A 361 20.87 -15.01 -17.52
CA GLY A 361 20.71 -15.89 -16.38
C GLY A 361 19.33 -15.72 -15.76
N ILE A 362 18.65 -16.84 -15.51
CA ILE A 362 17.35 -16.85 -14.82
C ILE A 362 17.44 -17.83 -13.65
N GLN A 363 17.15 -17.36 -12.44
CA GLN A 363 16.98 -18.25 -11.29
C GLN A 363 15.68 -17.99 -10.56
N ASN A 364 15.13 -19.01 -9.91
CA ASN A 364 14.04 -18.90 -8.95
C ASN A 364 12.91 -18.01 -9.50
N SER A 365 12.50 -18.21 -10.75
CA SER A 365 11.57 -17.28 -11.42
C SER A 365 10.41 -18.04 -12.06
N THR A 366 9.28 -17.37 -12.22
CA THR A 366 8.07 -17.95 -12.81
C THR A 366 7.73 -17.19 -14.09
N ILE A 367 7.74 -17.88 -15.23
CA ILE A 367 7.39 -17.33 -16.55
C ILE A 367 6.22 -18.13 -17.12
N LEU A 368 5.07 -17.46 -17.23
CA LEU A 368 3.78 -18.07 -17.52
C LEU A 368 3.03 -17.29 -18.61
N ASN A 369 2.32 -18.01 -19.49
CA ASN A 369 1.35 -17.46 -20.45
C ASN A 369 1.89 -16.34 -21.35
N SER A 370 3.22 -16.25 -21.50
CA SER A 370 3.85 -15.25 -22.33
C SER A 370 3.84 -15.71 -23.78
N VAL A 371 3.60 -14.77 -24.69
CA VAL A 371 3.28 -15.05 -26.09
C VAL A 371 4.27 -14.35 -27.01
N ALA A 372 5.07 -15.14 -27.72
CA ALA A 372 5.78 -14.71 -28.92
C ALA A 372 5.01 -15.25 -30.13
N THR A 373 4.49 -14.38 -31.00
CA THR A 373 3.75 -14.84 -32.20
C THR A 373 4.69 -15.08 -33.38
N ASN A 374 4.17 -15.53 -34.52
CA ASN A 374 4.95 -15.73 -35.77
C ASN A 374 6.14 -16.72 -35.68
N GLN A 375 6.04 -17.74 -34.82
CA GLN A 375 7.09 -18.76 -34.58
C GLN A 375 8.36 -18.21 -33.93
N ASP A 376 8.37 -16.96 -33.46
CA ASP A 376 9.47 -16.43 -32.69
C ASP A 376 9.60 -17.17 -31.35
N PRO A 377 10.83 -17.28 -30.83
CA PRO A 377 11.03 -17.91 -29.55
C PRO A 377 10.59 -16.96 -28.41
N LEU A 378 10.23 -17.50 -27.26
CA LEU A 378 9.97 -16.73 -26.05
C LEU A 378 11.21 -15.92 -25.63
N PHE A 379 12.38 -16.54 -25.76
CA PHE A 379 13.69 -15.94 -25.53
C PHE A 379 14.53 -15.95 -26.82
N ARG A 380 15.00 -14.79 -27.26
CA ARG A 380 15.94 -14.68 -28.39
C ARG A 380 17.25 -14.04 -27.98
N SER A 381 18.34 -14.62 -28.46
CA SER A 381 19.63 -13.94 -28.54
C SER A 381 20.37 -14.17 -29.86
N ASN A 382 20.91 -13.11 -30.47
CA ASN A 382 21.41 -13.20 -31.85
C ASN A 382 22.90 -13.61 -31.95
N ASN A 383 23.75 -13.16 -31.03
CA ASN A 383 25.20 -13.41 -31.04
C ASN A 383 25.63 -14.50 -30.03
N THR A 384 26.94 -14.70 -29.81
CA THR A 384 27.56 -15.78 -29.00
C THR A 384 27.28 -15.66 -27.49
N SER A 385 26.02 -15.75 -27.10
CA SER A 385 25.54 -15.67 -25.73
C SER A 385 25.45 -17.03 -25.03
N SER A 386 25.51 -17.04 -23.70
CA SER A 386 25.09 -18.18 -22.88
C SER A 386 23.73 -17.90 -22.27
N PHE A 387 22.87 -18.92 -22.26
CA PHE A 387 21.61 -18.89 -21.53
C PHE A 387 21.67 -19.92 -20.40
N THR A 388 21.43 -19.46 -19.17
CA THR A 388 21.39 -20.31 -17.98
C THR A 388 20.05 -20.20 -17.27
N VAL A 389 19.52 -21.33 -16.81
CA VAL A 389 18.26 -21.37 -16.06
C VAL A 389 18.33 -22.35 -14.90
N GLN A 390 17.84 -21.95 -13.73
CA GLN A 390 17.84 -22.75 -12.51
C GLN A 390 16.56 -22.54 -11.70
N SER A 391 16.05 -23.61 -11.08
CA SER A 391 14.95 -23.52 -10.09
C SER A 391 13.76 -22.67 -10.54
N SER A 392 13.46 -22.65 -11.85
CA SER A 392 12.47 -21.75 -12.45
C SER A 392 11.31 -22.51 -13.09
N ILE A 393 10.12 -21.94 -13.03
CA ILE A 393 8.92 -22.44 -13.72
C ILE A 393 8.80 -21.73 -15.07
N ILE A 394 8.80 -22.49 -16.16
CA ILE A 394 8.53 -21.99 -17.51
C ILE A 394 7.41 -22.84 -18.11
N THR A 395 6.19 -22.32 -18.15
CA THR A 395 4.99 -23.09 -18.53
C THR A 395 3.95 -22.27 -19.29
N SER A 396 3.11 -22.96 -20.06
CA SER A 396 1.95 -22.39 -20.79
C SER A 396 2.27 -21.23 -21.75
N ASN A 397 3.53 -21.12 -22.18
CA ASN A 397 3.98 -20.09 -23.10
C ASN A 397 3.72 -20.50 -24.56
N GLN A 398 3.50 -19.51 -25.44
CA GLN A 398 3.30 -19.73 -26.88
C GLN A 398 4.54 -19.28 -27.66
N GLY A 399 4.96 -20.11 -28.62
CA GLY A 399 6.18 -19.93 -29.41
C GLY A 399 7.18 -21.07 -29.17
N GLN A 400 8.29 -21.06 -29.92
CA GLN A 400 9.45 -21.86 -29.50
C GLN A 400 9.94 -21.32 -28.15
N LEU A 401 10.53 -22.13 -27.27
CA LEU A 401 11.00 -21.55 -26.00
C LEU A 401 12.22 -20.64 -26.20
N PHE A 402 13.19 -21.09 -27.01
CA PHE A 402 14.47 -20.40 -27.12
C PHE A 402 15.03 -20.44 -28.54
N SER A 403 15.66 -19.34 -28.96
CA SER A 403 16.61 -19.31 -30.07
C SER A 403 17.81 -18.47 -29.65
N ILE A 404 18.97 -19.11 -29.56
CA ILE A 404 20.25 -18.42 -29.42
C ILE A 404 21.03 -18.68 -30.70
N GLY A 405 21.83 -17.72 -31.17
CA GLY A 405 22.65 -17.86 -32.38
C GLY A 405 23.66 -19.02 -32.28
N ASN A 406 24.95 -18.71 -32.11
CA ASN A 406 25.99 -19.75 -31.91
C ASN A 406 26.25 -20.05 -30.41
N GLY A 407 25.29 -19.69 -29.55
CA GLY A 407 25.40 -19.75 -28.10
C GLY A 407 25.21 -21.16 -27.51
N SER A 408 25.26 -21.25 -26.18
CA SER A 408 24.98 -22.50 -25.44
C SER A 408 23.82 -22.35 -24.45
N PHE A 409 22.99 -23.39 -24.36
CA PHE A 409 21.93 -23.53 -23.35
C PHE A 409 22.42 -24.43 -22.22
N THR A 410 22.27 -23.96 -20.99
CA THR A 410 22.60 -24.75 -19.80
C THR A 410 21.46 -24.68 -18.79
N SER A 411 20.85 -25.84 -18.50
CA SER A 411 20.04 -25.98 -17.30
C SER A 411 20.95 -26.30 -16.11
N ASN A 412 20.89 -25.47 -15.07
CA ASN A 412 21.54 -25.73 -13.77
C ASN A 412 20.62 -26.53 -12.81
N GLY A 413 19.55 -27.13 -13.35
CA GLY A 413 18.69 -28.05 -12.64
C GLY A 413 17.52 -27.43 -11.88
N TYR A 414 16.64 -28.31 -11.42
CA TYR A 414 15.47 -28.02 -10.60
C TYR A 414 14.43 -27.11 -11.27
N ASN A 415 14.42 -27.05 -12.60
CA ASN A 415 13.43 -26.28 -13.34
C ASN A 415 12.15 -27.09 -13.57
N LEU A 416 11.05 -26.40 -13.86
CA LEU A 416 9.81 -27.00 -14.34
C LEU A 416 9.52 -26.48 -15.75
N PHE A 417 9.51 -27.39 -16.72
CA PHE A 417 9.18 -27.12 -18.11
C PHE A 417 7.94 -27.90 -18.55
N TYR A 418 7.01 -27.22 -19.22
CA TYR A 418 5.91 -27.90 -19.91
C TYR A 418 6.35 -28.70 -21.16
N LEU A 419 7.57 -28.43 -21.65
CA LEU A 419 8.20 -29.13 -22.76
C LEU A 419 9.32 -30.05 -22.27
N THR A 420 9.91 -30.81 -23.19
CA THR A 420 11.09 -31.67 -22.94
C THR A 420 12.33 -31.16 -23.70
N PRO A 421 12.99 -30.08 -23.24
CA PRO A 421 14.20 -29.59 -23.90
C PRO A 421 15.33 -30.63 -23.84
N SER A 422 16.08 -30.78 -24.93
CA SER A 422 17.19 -31.74 -25.01
C SER A 422 18.37 -31.41 -24.10
N TRP A 423 18.48 -30.15 -23.65
CA TRP A 423 19.51 -29.62 -22.76
C TRP A 423 19.06 -29.55 -21.29
N ALA A 424 17.87 -30.07 -20.97
CA ALA A 424 17.40 -30.14 -19.59
C ALA A 424 18.34 -31.03 -18.74
N SER A 425 18.53 -30.61 -17.50
CA SER A 425 19.25 -31.37 -16.48
C SER A 425 18.40 -32.54 -16.00
N THR A 426 19.04 -33.57 -15.43
CA THR A 426 18.34 -34.72 -14.84
C THR A 426 17.50 -34.37 -13.62
N SER A 427 17.76 -33.24 -12.97
CA SER A 427 16.96 -32.73 -11.85
C SER A 427 15.80 -31.82 -12.29
N ASP A 428 15.62 -31.58 -13.59
CA ASP A 428 14.48 -30.82 -14.09
C ASP A 428 13.23 -31.68 -14.20
N LEU A 429 12.07 -31.07 -13.93
CA LEU A 429 10.76 -31.60 -14.27
C LEU A 429 10.43 -31.15 -15.71
N VAL A 430 10.34 -32.10 -16.64
CA VAL A 430 10.13 -31.83 -18.06
C VAL A 430 8.86 -32.51 -18.57
N GLY A 431 8.24 -31.94 -19.61
CA GLY A 431 7.01 -32.46 -20.21
C GLY A 431 5.82 -32.42 -19.26
N VAL A 432 5.83 -31.48 -18.31
CA VAL A 432 4.78 -31.35 -17.30
C VAL A 432 3.50 -30.81 -17.96
N ASP A 433 2.37 -31.48 -17.75
CA ASP A 433 1.08 -30.98 -18.23
C ASP A 433 0.75 -29.64 -17.56
N THR A 434 0.48 -28.62 -18.38
CA THR A 434 0.17 -27.26 -17.91
C THR A 434 -1.01 -27.20 -16.93
N SER A 435 -1.95 -28.16 -17.01
CA SER A 435 -3.12 -28.22 -16.12
C SER A 435 -2.79 -28.67 -14.69
N ILE A 436 -1.65 -29.34 -14.49
CA ILE A 436 -1.25 -29.86 -13.16
C ILE A 436 -0.14 -29.03 -12.51
N VAL A 437 0.41 -28.01 -13.18
CA VAL A 437 1.38 -27.11 -12.56
C VAL A 437 0.77 -26.41 -11.35
N ALA A 438 -0.55 -26.17 -11.36
CA ALA A 438 -1.35 -25.75 -10.21
C ALA A 438 -0.72 -24.59 -9.43
N LEU A 439 -0.76 -23.39 -10.02
CA LEU A 439 -0.34 -22.16 -9.35
C LEU A 439 -1.58 -21.38 -8.92
N GLY A 440 -1.53 -20.81 -7.71
CA GLY A 440 -2.54 -19.89 -7.20
C GLY A 440 -2.60 -18.58 -7.99
N PRO A 441 -3.56 -17.70 -7.70
CA PRO A 441 -3.75 -16.45 -8.45
C PRO A 441 -2.55 -15.49 -8.31
N ILE A 442 -2.40 -14.62 -9.31
CA ILE A 442 -1.45 -13.49 -9.24
C ILE A 442 -1.95 -12.46 -8.23
N GLN A 443 -1.23 -12.31 -7.11
CA GLN A 443 -1.58 -11.41 -6.02
C GLN A 443 -0.38 -11.18 -5.09
N LEU A 444 -0.51 -10.29 -4.10
CA LEU A 444 0.49 -10.15 -3.04
C LEU A 444 0.43 -11.35 -2.09
N ASN A 445 1.36 -12.29 -2.25
CA ASN A 445 1.46 -13.52 -1.45
C ASN A 445 2.47 -13.40 -0.29
N GLY A 446 2.61 -12.21 0.30
CA GLY A 446 3.51 -11.91 1.42
C GLY A 446 4.72 -11.02 1.07
N GLY A 447 5.11 -10.95 -0.20
CA GLY A 447 6.17 -10.05 -0.70
C GLY A 447 5.69 -8.64 -1.04
N LEU A 448 6.62 -7.82 -1.53
CA LEU A 448 6.35 -6.45 -1.98
C LEU A 448 5.78 -6.39 -3.40
N THR A 449 5.91 -7.47 -4.18
CA THR A 449 5.47 -7.55 -5.57
C THR A 449 4.58 -8.77 -5.79
N PRO A 450 3.57 -8.71 -6.68
CA PRO A 450 2.63 -9.82 -6.88
C PRO A 450 3.30 -11.08 -7.45
N THR A 451 2.96 -12.25 -6.92
CA THR A 451 3.48 -13.54 -7.38
C THR A 451 2.37 -14.56 -7.58
N MET A 452 2.71 -15.74 -8.10
CA MET A 452 1.84 -16.92 -8.08
C MET A 452 2.50 -18.03 -7.26
N MET A 453 1.90 -18.37 -6.11
CA MET A 453 2.40 -19.47 -5.26
C MET A 453 2.04 -20.83 -5.87
N PRO A 454 2.94 -21.82 -5.83
CA PRO A 454 2.57 -23.22 -6.05
C PRO A 454 1.44 -23.66 -5.11
N ASP A 455 0.46 -24.41 -5.65
CA ASP A 455 -0.56 -25.04 -4.83
C ASP A 455 -0.05 -26.31 -4.13
N THR A 456 -0.79 -26.80 -3.14
CA THR A 456 -0.40 -27.98 -2.34
C THR A 456 -0.21 -29.24 -3.19
N ASN A 457 -0.82 -29.29 -4.37
CA ASN A 457 -0.72 -30.41 -5.31
C ASN A 457 0.22 -30.10 -6.48
N SER A 458 0.87 -28.94 -6.48
CA SER A 458 1.79 -28.54 -7.53
C SER A 458 3.03 -29.42 -7.52
N PRO A 459 3.50 -29.90 -8.67
CA PRO A 459 4.80 -30.55 -8.78
C PRO A 459 5.97 -29.58 -8.52
N ALA A 460 5.74 -28.26 -8.51
CA ALA A 460 6.76 -27.28 -8.15
C ALA A 460 7.01 -27.20 -6.63
N LEU A 461 6.05 -27.62 -5.82
CA LEU A 461 6.13 -27.57 -4.36
C LEU A 461 7.30 -28.43 -3.85
N ASN A 462 8.15 -27.86 -3.00
CA ASN A 462 9.34 -28.46 -2.40
C ASN A 462 10.27 -29.16 -3.41
N SER A 463 10.31 -28.68 -4.66
CA SER A 463 11.04 -29.34 -5.76
C SER A 463 12.22 -28.54 -6.31
N GLY A 464 12.49 -27.35 -5.76
CA GLY A 464 13.63 -26.50 -6.10
C GLY A 464 14.98 -27.06 -5.61
N ASN A 465 16.04 -26.28 -5.83
CA ASN A 465 17.39 -26.64 -5.40
C ASN A 465 17.47 -26.78 -3.87
N PRO A 466 17.75 -27.98 -3.31
CA PRO A 466 17.77 -28.21 -1.87
C PRO A 466 18.93 -27.51 -1.14
N ASN A 467 19.91 -26.97 -1.86
CA ASN A 467 21.05 -26.24 -1.30
C ASN A 467 20.90 -24.71 -1.41
N ASP A 468 19.79 -24.22 -1.97
CA ASP A 468 19.51 -22.78 -2.05
C ASP A 468 18.61 -22.35 -0.90
N PHE A 469 19.16 -21.53 0.00
CA PHE A 469 18.47 -20.97 1.16
C PHE A 469 18.21 -19.47 1.05
N SER A 470 18.38 -18.89 -0.15
CA SER A 470 18.02 -17.50 -0.39
C SER A 470 16.51 -17.27 -0.23
N ASN A 471 16.08 -16.02 -0.08
CA ASN A 471 14.65 -15.70 -0.03
C ASN A 471 13.99 -15.95 -1.41
N ALA A 472 12.72 -16.31 -1.41
CA ALA A 472 11.82 -16.21 -2.56
C ALA A 472 11.29 -14.76 -2.69
N GLN A 473 10.63 -14.47 -3.81
CA GLN A 473 10.03 -13.15 -4.09
C GLN A 473 9.02 -12.73 -3.02
N ASN A 474 8.35 -13.69 -2.38
CA ASN A 474 7.36 -13.46 -1.34
C ASN A 474 7.87 -13.66 0.09
N GLY A 475 9.19 -13.81 0.30
CA GLY A 475 9.80 -13.87 1.62
C GLY A 475 10.76 -15.04 1.80
N ALA A 476 11.02 -15.42 3.07
CA ALA A 476 11.89 -16.54 3.40
C ALA A 476 11.32 -17.87 2.89
N ILE A 477 12.21 -18.81 2.54
CA ILE A 477 11.80 -20.17 2.19
C ILE A 477 11.45 -21.00 3.45
N PHE A 478 10.61 -22.02 3.31
CA PHE A 478 10.17 -22.91 4.38
C PHE A 478 10.44 -24.36 4.01
N GLY A 479 11.57 -24.87 4.48
CA GLY A 479 11.97 -26.24 4.20
C GLY A 479 12.81 -26.34 2.95
N ARG A 480 12.32 -27.08 1.96
CA ARG A 480 12.97 -27.16 0.65
C ARG A 480 12.32 -26.14 -0.26
N ARG A 481 13.13 -25.24 -0.83
CA ARG A 481 12.66 -24.24 -1.80
C ARG A 481 11.72 -24.85 -2.85
N ASP A 482 10.64 -24.15 -3.15
CA ASP A 482 9.78 -24.40 -4.28
C ASP A 482 10.47 -24.05 -5.62
N ILE A 483 10.10 -24.72 -6.71
CA ILE A 483 10.50 -24.25 -8.04
C ILE A 483 9.73 -22.97 -8.34
N GLY A 484 10.41 -21.94 -8.86
CA GLY A 484 9.79 -20.68 -9.29
C GLY A 484 10.05 -19.52 -8.35
N ALA A 485 9.26 -18.45 -8.52
CA ALA A 485 9.48 -17.18 -7.83
C ALA A 485 8.99 -17.13 -6.38
N ALA A 486 7.95 -17.89 -6.06
CA ALA A 486 7.27 -17.82 -4.77
C ALA A 486 7.42 -19.11 -3.99
N GLU A 487 7.52 -18.97 -2.68
CA GLU A 487 7.47 -20.07 -1.72
C GLU A 487 6.08 -20.17 -1.10
N ARG A 488 5.51 -21.38 -1.02
CA ARG A 488 4.33 -21.65 -0.21
C ARG A 488 4.74 -22.06 1.22
N PRO A 489 4.37 -21.29 2.26
CA PRO A 489 4.57 -21.74 3.63
C PRO A 489 3.64 -22.93 3.94
N LEU A 490 4.18 -24.04 4.45
CA LEU A 490 3.36 -25.13 5.00
C LEU A 490 2.93 -24.77 6.42
N ILE A 491 1.75 -24.16 6.56
CA ILE A 491 1.12 -23.85 7.85
C ILE A 491 0.01 -24.86 8.12
N VAL A 492 0.15 -25.64 9.20
CA VAL A 492 -0.88 -26.57 9.70
C VAL A 492 -1.54 -25.93 10.92
N TYR A 493 -2.87 -25.79 10.89
CA TYR A 493 -3.65 -25.32 12.03
C TYR A 493 -4.29 -26.50 12.75
N ASP A 494 -3.99 -26.64 14.04
CA ASP A 494 -4.71 -27.51 14.96
C ASP A 494 -5.55 -26.63 15.89
N THR A 495 -6.85 -26.88 15.99
CA THR A 495 -7.73 -26.19 16.96
C THR A 495 -8.30 -27.21 17.91
N THR A 496 -8.18 -26.97 19.21
CA THR A 496 -8.73 -27.87 20.22
C THR A 496 -9.21 -27.10 21.46
N VAL A 497 -10.28 -27.60 22.07
CA VAL A 497 -10.82 -27.10 23.35
C VAL A 497 -10.31 -28.03 24.45
N ALA A 498 -9.76 -27.48 25.53
CA ALA A 498 -9.24 -28.28 26.63
C ALA A 498 -9.63 -27.76 28.02
N CYS A 499 -9.91 -28.72 28.90
CA CYS A 499 -10.29 -28.54 30.30
C CYS A 499 -9.06 -28.76 31.23
N GLY A 500 -7.85 -28.80 30.63
CA GLY A 500 -6.58 -29.14 31.27
C GLY A 500 -5.42 -29.15 30.26
N PRO A 501 -4.20 -29.50 30.69
CA PRO A 501 -3.00 -29.38 29.84
C PRO A 501 -3.05 -30.28 28.59
N VAL A 502 -2.80 -29.68 27.42
CA VAL A 502 -2.71 -30.37 26.12
C VAL A 502 -1.26 -30.66 25.78
N GLN A 503 -0.96 -31.91 25.40
CA GLN A 503 0.30 -32.24 24.74
C GLN A 503 0.17 -31.94 23.25
N TRP A 504 0.97 -31.00 22.76
CA TRP A 504 1.02 -30.66 21.34
C TRP A 504 2.47 -30.48 20.92
N TRP A 505 2.88 -31.26 19.92
CA TRP A 505 4.23 -31.26 19.34
C TRP A 505 5.38 -31.43 20.36
N GLY A 506 5.14 -32.24 21.40
CA GLY A 506 6.14 -32.54 22.43
C GLY A 506 6.23 -31.52 23.56
N ALA A 507 5.44 -30.44 23.50
CA ALA A 507 5.29 -29.46 24.57
C ALA A 507 3.90 -29.56 25.23
N THR A 508 3.80 -29.07 26.47
CA THR A 508 2.57 -29.07 27.26
C THR A 508 2.03 -27.65 27.38
N TYR A 509 0.79 -27.43 26.93
CA TYR A 509 0.12 -26.13 26.97
C TYR A 509 -1.07 -26.19 27.92
N SER A 510 -1.11 -25.31 28.92
CA SER A 510 -2.10 -25.36 30.02
C SER A 510 -3.03 -24.16 30.09
N ASN A 511 -2.78 -23.13 29.29
CA ASN A 511 -3.57 -21.90 29.26
C ASN A 511 -4.15 -21.73 27.85
N GLU A 512 -5.30 -21.07 27.75
CA GLU A 512 -5.82 -20.62 26.46
C GLU A 512 -4.81 -19.73 25.72
N GLY A 513 -4.84 -19.78 24.39
CA GLY A 513 -3.95 -18.97 23.57
C GLY A 513 -3.67 -19.58 22.20
N VAL A 514 -2.97 -18.80 21.38
CA VAL A 514 -2.46 -19.26 20.08
C VAL A 514 -0.98 -19.57 20.24
N TYR A 515 -0.62 -20.83 20.05
CA TYR A 515 0.75 -21.33 20.17
C TYR A 515 1.30 -21.68 18.80
N ARG A 516 2.57 -21.40 18.58
CA ARG A 516 3.28 -21.69 17.33
C ARG A 516 4.47 -22.58 17.62
N ASP A 517 4.60 -23.65 16.87
CA ASP A 517 5.75 -24.56 16.96
C ASP A 517 6.20 -24.98 15.55
N THR A 518 7.43 -25.47 15.45
CA THR A 518 8.07 -25.87 14.18
C THR A 518 8.70 -27.25 14.33
N LEU A 519 8.31 -28.19 13.48
CA LEU A 519 8.92 -29.53 13.46
C LEU A 519 10.08 -29.58 12.45
N PHE A 520 11.22 -30.10 12.91
CA PHE A 520 12.41 -30.35 12.10
C PHE A 520 12.50 -31.83 11.74
N ASN A 521 12.70 -32.14 10.46
CA ASN A 521 13.34 -33.40 10.08
C ASN A 521 14.82 -33.10 9.75
N ALA A 522 15.67 -34.13 9.69
CA ALA A 522 17.12 -33.97 9.55
C ALA A 522 17.58 -33.20 8.28
N ASN A 523 16.68 -32.88 7.34
CA ASN A 523 17.00 -32.22 6.07
C ASN A 523 16.09 -31.03 5.70
N SER A 524 15.07 -30.66 6.48
CA SER A 524 14.24 -29.45 6.22
C SER A 524 13.38 -29.02 7.42
N ILE A 525 12.99 -27.73 7.45
CA ILE A 525 11.83 -27.23 8.21
C ILE A 525 10.58 -27.74 7.48
N ASP A 526 9.88 -28.72 8.03
CA ASP A 526 8.81 -29.41 7.28
C ASP A 526 7.45 -28.73 7.50
N SER A 527 7.15 -28.28 8.73
CA SER A 527 5.82 -27.73 9.06
C SER A 527 5.90 -26.64 10.12
N VAL A 528 5.15 -25.55 9.91
CA VAL A 528 4.77 -24.61 10.98
C VAL A 528 3.41 -25.04 11.52
N GLY A 529 3.36 -25.45 12.78
CA GLY A 529 2.12 -25.75 13.48
C GLY A 529 1.60 -24.49 14.16
N ILE A 530 0.28 -24.30 14.14
CA ILE A 530 -0.41 -23.31 14.96
C ILE A 530 -1.48 -24.05 15.77
N LEU A 531 -1.34 -24.08 17.09
CA LEU A 531 -2.36 -24.57 18.01
C LEU A 531 -3.20 -23.40 18.51
N VAL A 532 -4.50 -23.43 18.22
CA VAL A 532 -5.46 -22.56 18.90
C VAL A 532 -6.07 -23.37 20.04
N LEU A 533 -5.66 -23.05 21.27
CA LEU A 533 -6.15 -23.67 22.49
C LEU A 533 -7.20 -22.77 23.13
N ALA A 534 -8.44 -23.25 23.22
CA ALA A 534 -9.53 -22.56 23.89
C ALA A 534 -9.91 -23.30 25.19
N ALA A 535 -10.31 -22.55 26.22
CA ALA A 535 -10.94 -23.12 27.40
C ALA A 535 -12.44 -23.34 27.16
N GLN A 536 -13.02 -24.36 27.80
CA GLN A 536 -14.47 -24.55 27.81
C GLN A 536 -15.11 -23.49 28.72
N ASP A 537 -16.13 -22.77 28.24
CA ASP A 537 -16.74 -21.69 29.02
C ASP A 537 -17.77 -22.27 29.99
N THR A 538 -17.38 -22.35 31.26
CA THR A 538 -18.21 -22.90 32.32
C THR A 538 -19.12 -21.85 33.00
N GLY A 539 -19.23 -20.64 32.45
CA GLY A 539 -20.09 -19.59 32.96
C GLY A 539 -21.56 -19.99 33.02
N VAL A 540 -22.26 -19.52 34.05
CA VAL A 540 -23.71 -19.68 34.22
C VAL A 540 -24.32 -18.35 34.64
N TYR A 541 -25.38 -17.93 33.95
CA TYR A 541 -26.15 -16.73 34.27
C TYR A 541 -27.64 -17.02 34.40
N ASP A 542 -28.37 -16.13 35.07
CA ASP A 542 -29.82 -16.19 35.20
C ASP A 542 -30.46 -15.14 34.28
N LEU A 543 -31.43 -15.58 33.48
CA LEU A 543 -32.29 -14.71 32.68
C LEU A 543 -33.75 -15.06 32.99
N ASP A 544 -34.45 -14.11 33.61
CA ASP A 544 -35.87 -14.23 33.98
C ASP A 544 -36.22 -15.47 34.82
N GLY A 545 -35.27 -15.92 35.64
CA GLY A 545 -35.43 -17.07 36.52
C GLY A 545 -35.07 -18.40 35.88
N THR A 546 -34.56 -18.41 34.64
CA THR A 546 -34.01 -19.61 33.98
C THR A 546 -32.49 -19.48 33.93
N LEU A 547 -31.77 -20.51 34.38
CA LEU A 547 -30.32 -20.54 34.29
C LEU A 547 -29.88 -20.95 32.89
N TYR A 548 -28.87 -20.28 32.35
CA TYR A 548 -28.26 -20.53 31.05
C TYR A 548 -26.76 -20.77 31.21
N SER A 549 -26.22 -21.72 30.45
CA SER A 549 -24.77 -21.85 30.25
C SER A 549 -24.27 -20.75 29.31
N GLU A 550 -23.08 -20.17 29.58
CA GLU A 550 -22.41 -19.22 28.68
C GLU A 550 -21.70 -19.91 27.51
N GLU A 551 -21.43 -21.21 27.61
CA GLU A 551 -20.88 -22.04 26.52
C GLU A 551 -21.61 -21.84 25.18
N THR A 552 -20.81 -21.60 24.13
CA THR A 552 -21.30 -21.28 22.79
C THR A 552 -20.99 -22.36 21.74
N ASP A 553 -20.16 -23.36 22.06
CA ASP A 553 -19.88 -24.47 21.15
C ASP A 553 -21.09 -25.40 21.01
N THR A 554 -21.56 -25.51 19.76
CA THR A 554 -22.69 -26.34 19.35
C THR A 554 -22.51 -27.86 19.57
N ASN A 555 -21.27 -28.33 19.76
CA ASN A 555 -20.97 -29.74 20.03
C ASN A 555 -20.97 -30.09 21.52
N THR A 556 -21.19 -29.11 22.41
CA THR A 556 -21.25 -29.35 23.85
C THR A 556 -22.58 -29.98 24.27
N THR A 557 -22.49 -30.99 25.13
CA THR A 557 -23.65 -31.58 25.82
C THR A 557 -23.70 -31.12 27.28
N TYR A 558 -24.91 -31.05 27.84
CA TYR A 558 -25.18 -30.42 29.14
C TYR A 558 -25.81 -31.44 30.10
N GLN A 559 -25.47 -31.35 31.38
CA GLN A 559 -26.17 -32.02 32.47
C GLN A 559 -26.17 -31.14 33.72
N TRP A 560 -27.32 -30.59 34.08
CA TRP A 560 -27.46 -29.80 35.30
C TRP A 560 -27.48 -30.68 36.55
N VAL A 561 -26.87 -30.18 37.61
CA VAL A 561 -26.64 -30.88 38.87
C VAL A 561 -27.02 -30.00 40.06
N ASP A 562 -27.48 -30.64 41.14
CA ASP A 562 -27.73 -29.99 42.42
C ASP A 562 -26.45 -29.99 43.27
N CYS A 563 -25.84 -28.82 43.42
CA CYS A 563 -24.62 -28.65 44.20
C CYS A 563 -24.81 -28.96 45.69
N SER A 564 -26.00 -28.67 46.23
CA SER A 564 -26.30 -28.90 47.65
C SER A 564 -26.45 -30.39 47.97
N ASN A 565 -26.65 -31.22 46.94
CA ASN A 565 -26.76 -32.67 47.03
C ASN A 565 -25.59 -33.37 46.33
N ASN A 566 -24.35 -32.95 46.62
CA ASN A 566 -23.11 -33.57 46.12
C ASN A 566 -23.06 -33.69 44.57
N PHE A 567 -23.48 -32.62 43.87
CA PHE A 567 -23.54 -32.55 42.40
C PHE A 567 -24.36 -33.69 41.77
N THR A 568 -25.44 -34.12 42.43
CA THR A 568 -26.32 -35.17 41.89
C THR A 568 -27.00 -34.68 40.59
N PRO A 569 -26.94 -35.46 39.49
CA PRO A 569 -27.62 -35.11 38.24
C PRO A 569 -29.12 -34.93 38.40
N ILE A 570 -29.64 -33.83 37.83
CA ILE A 570 -31.06 -33.52 37.79
C ILE A 570 -31.66 -34.19 36.56
N ALA A 571 -32.58 -35.13 36.77
CA ALA A 571 -33.16 -35.92 35.70
C ALA A 571 -33.84 -35.05 34.63
N GLY A 572 -33.42 -35.22 33.37
CA GLY A 572 -33.98 -34.52 32.21
C GLY A 572 -33.45 -33.09 31.99
N ALA A 573 -32.63 -32.56 32.90
CA ALA A 573 -32.03 -31.25 32.75
C ALA A 573 -30.73 -31.32 31.92
N THR A 574 -30.87 -31.60 30.62
CA THR A 574 -29.75 -31.80 29.67
C THR A 574 -29.71 -30.75 28.56
N SER A 575 -30.42 -29.65 28.72
CA SER A 575 -30.44 -28.52 27.78
C SER A 575 -29.46 -27.43 28.23
N ILE A 576 -29.11 -26.54 27.30
CA ILE A 576 -28.28 -25.35 27.57
C ILE A 576 -28.88 -24.45 28.66
N ASN A 577 -30.20 -24.53 28.85
CA ASN A 577 -30.93 -23.83 29.89
C ASN A 577 -31.64 -24.81 30.84
N PHE A 578 -31.88 -24.34 32.06
CA PHE A 578 -32.53 -25.07 33.11
C PHE A 578 -33.31 -24.12 34.01
N LEU A 579 -34.59 -24.42 34.21
CA LEU A 579 -35.44 -23.70 35.16
C LEU A 579 -35.43 -24.44 36.51
N PRO A 580 -34.77 -23.90 37.56
CA PRO A 580 -34.68 -24.61 38.82
C PRO A 580 -36.04 -24.73 39.52
N PRO A 581 -36.38 -25.90 40.10
CA PRO A 581 -37.69 -26.13 40.71
C PRO A 581 -37.87 -25.43 42.07
N SER A 582 -36.78 -25.01 42.70
CA SER A 582 -36.75 -24.37 44.01
C SER A 582 -35.50 -23.50 44.16
N ASN A 583 -35.46 -22.63 45.18
CA ASN A 583 -34.22 -21.95 45.56
C ASN A 583 -33.17 -22.98 45.97
N GLY A 584 -31.92 -22.77 45.55
CA GLY A 584 -30.86 -23.75 45.73
C GLY A 584 -29.58 -23.37 45.01
N GLN A 585 -28.58 -24.26 45.03
CA GLN A 585 -27.33 -24.11 44.31
C GLN A 585 -27.26 -25.11 43.17
N TYR A 586 -27.06 -24.62 41.95
CA TYR A 586 -27.07 -25.44 40.74
C TYR A 586 -25.81 -25.20 39.93
N ALA A 587 -25.30 -26.24 39.29
CA ALA A 587 -24.20 -26.17 38.33
C ALA A 587 -24.56 -26.97 37.08
N VAL A 588 -23.79 -26.79 36.01
CA VAL A 588 -23.91 -27.57 34.78
C VAL A 588 -22.60 -28.28 34.50
N ILE A 589 -22.68 -29.58 34.22
CA ILE A 589 -21.59 -30.36 33.65
C ILE A 589 -21.65 -30.19 32.14
N LEU A 590 -20.57 -29.69 31.56
CA LEU A 590 -20.38 -29.50 30.14
C LEU A 590 -19.49 -30.62 29.61
N THR A 591 -19.85 -31.22 28.48
CA THR A 591 -19.04 -32.25 27.83
C THR A 591 -18.89 -31.95 26.35
N ASN A 592 -17.67 -31.62 25.93
CA ASN A 592 -17.30 -31.37 24.55
C ASN A 592 -16.18 -32.34 24.14
N GLN A 593 -16.53 -33.35 23.32
CA GLN A 593 -15.65 -34.45 22.95
C GLN A 593 -15.00 -35.15 24.17
N ASN A 594 -13.71 -34.89 24.42
CA ASN A 594 -12.93 -35.48 25.52
C ASN A 594 -12.81 -34.55 26.74
N CYS A 595 -13.36 -33.33 26.64
CA CYS A 595 -13.35 -32.29 27.66
C CYS A 595 -14.63 -32.42 28.50
N VAL A 596 -14.49 -32.67 29.80
CA VAL A 596 -15.61 -32.64 30.76
C VAL A 596 -15.24 -31.65 31.85
N ASP A 597 -16.01 -30.57 31.97
CA ASP A 597 -15.85 -29.58 33.02
C ASP A 597 -17.19 -29.25 33.69
N THR A 598 -17.15 -28.71 34.90
CA THR A 598 -18.34 -28.38 35.68
C THR A 598 -18.29 -26.93 36.11
N SER A 599 -19.39 -26.20 35.85
CA SER A 599 -19.52 -24.81 36.29
C SER A 599 -19.36 -24.67 37.80
N ALA A 600 -18.97 -23.47 38.23
CA ALA A 600 -19.17 -23.07 39.60
C ALA A 600 -20.66 -23.17 39.98
N CYS A 601 -20.93 -23.40 41.26
CA CYS A 601 -22.29 -23.46 41.77
C CYS A 601 -22.94 -22.06 41.77
N TYR A 602 -24.02 -21.92 41.00
CA TYR A 602 -24.84 -20.72 40.94
C TYR A 602 -25.88 -20.71 42.06
N ASN A 603 -25.95 -19.62 42.84
CA ASN A 603 -26.95 -19.42 43.89
C ASN A 603 -28.27 -18.91 43.30
N TYR A 604 -29.27 -19.78 43.14
CA TYR A 604 -30.58 -19.42 42.61
C TYR A 604 -31.57 -19.01 43.72
N ASN A 605 -32.06 -17.76 43.67
CA ASN A 605 -33.01 -17.19 44.64
C ASN A 605 -34.15 -16.45 43.92
N ARG A 606 -35.36 -17.02 43.88
CA ARG A 606 -36.51 -16.41 43.21
C ARG A 606 -37.32 -15.53 44.17
N PHE A 607 -37.17 -14.20 44.08
CA PHE A 607 -38.11 -13.22 44.63
C PHE A 607 -38.86 -12.53 43.47
N SER A 608 -40.20 -12.62 43.45
CA SER A 608 -41.07 -12.04 42.41
C SER A 608 -41.14 -10.51 42.49
N VAL A 609 -40.74 -9.81 41.42
CA VAL A 609 -41.53 -9.01 40.44
C VAL A 609 -40.49 -8.31 39.53
N PRO A 610 -40.52 -8.44 38.18
CA PRO A 610 -39.54 -7.78 37.32
C PRO A 610 -39.71 -6.25 37.34
N GLU A 611 -38.67 -5.52 37.72
CA GLU A 611 -38.52 -4.11 37.37
C GLU A 611 -38.21 -4.04 35.87
N ASN A 612 -39.04 -3.34 35.08
CA ASN A 612 -38.67 -2.97 33.71
C ASN A 612 -37.51 -1.97 33.80
N SER A 613 -36.29 -2.49 33.78
CA SER A 613 -35.06 -1.74 33.80
C SER A 613 -34.87 -0.99 32.48
N ALA A 614 -35.20 0.30 32.48
CA ALA A 614 -34.50 1.42 31.82
C ALA A 614 -34.04 1.31 30.34
N GLY A 615 -34.50 0.33 29.56
CA GLY A 615 -34.14 0.17 28.14
C GLY A 615 -35.04 0.92 27.16
N ASP A 616 -36.35 1.01 27.43
CA ASP A 616 -37.36 1.51 26.50
C ASP A 616 -38.24 2.65 27.08
N ALA A 617 -37.76 3.35 28.11
CA ALA A 617 -38.48 4.48 28.70
C ALA A 617 -38.33 5.73 27.81
N TRP A 618 -39.41 6.19 27.19
CA TRP A 618 -39.41 7.43 26.37
C TRP A 618 -39.27 8.70 27.23
N LEU A 619 -39.42 8.57 28.55
CA LEU A 619 -39.36 9.65 29.51
C LEU A 619 -38.54 9.27 30.76
N THR A 620 -37.80 10.24 31.29
CA THR A 620 -37.10 10.15 32.58
C THR A 620 -37.42 11.38 33.43
N PHE A 621 -37.25 11.29 34.76
CA PHE A 621 -37.42 12.44 35.65
C PHE A 621 -36.48 12.40 36.85
N TYR A 622 -36.15 13.57 37.38
CA TYR A 622 -35.25 13.74 38.51
C TYR A 622 -35.54 15.04 39.29
N PRO A 623 -35.13 15.16 40.56
CA PRO A 623 -34.60 14.11 41.39
C PRO A 623 -35.69 13.13 41.82
N ASN A 624 -35.32 11.87 42.00
CA ASN A 624 -36.16 10.86 42.64
C ASN A 624 -35.25 10.00 43.53
N PRO A 625 -35.33 10.09 44.87
CA PRO A 625 -36.38 10.74 45.66
C PRO A 625 -36.43 12.28 45.54
N THR A 626 -37.61 12.87 45.71
CA THR A 626 -37.89 14.32 45.64
C THR A 626 -38.50 14.86 46.92
N THR A 627 -38.31 16.15 47.19
CA THR A 627 -39.06 16.89 48.22
C THR A 627 -40.29 17.61 47.66
N GLY A 628 -40.74 17.22 46.46
CA GLY A 628 -41.93 17.76 45.79
C GLY A 628 -41.68 18.54 44.51
N ARG A 629 -40.43 18.75 44.07
CA ARG A 629 -40.12 19.31 42.74
C ARG A 629 -39.39 18.28 41.89
N ILE A 630 -39.85 18.09 40.67
CA ILE A 630 -39.20 17.21 39.69
C ILE A 630 -39.07 17.91 38.35
N THR A 631 -38.06 17.52 37.60
CA THR A 631 -37.82 17.90 36.21
C THR A 631 -37.95 16.66 35.36
N VAL A 632 -38.74 16.75 34.30
CA VAL A 632 -39.00 15.70 33.33
C VAL A 632 -38.13 15.92 32.10
N ASN A 633 -37.53 14.86 31.59
CA ASN A 633 -36.80 14.82 30.33
C ASN A 633 -37.42 13.75 29.43
N SER A 634 -38.04 14.17 28.33
CA SER A 634 -38.66 13.31 27.32
C SER A 634 -37.80 13.31 26.06
N GLN A 635 -37.72 12.16 25.37
CA GLN A 635 -37.06 12.11 24.05
C GLN A 635 -37.90 12.74 22.92
N GLY A 636 -39.12 13.21 23.22
CA GLY A 636 -40.01 13.90 22.28
C GLY A 636 -40.83 15.01 22.95
N ALA A 637 -42.09 15.15 22.55
CA ALA A 637 -43.01 16.06 23.23
C ALA A 637 -43.13 15.69 24.72
N LEU A 638 -43.37 16.68 25.57
CA LEU A 638 -43.69 16.41 26.96
C LEU A 638 -45.00 15.61 27.03
N PRO A 639 -45.17 14.74 28.05
CA PRO A 639 -46.46 14.11 28.30
C PRO A 639 -47.53 15.19 28.43
N VAL A 640 -48.76 14.90 28.02
CA VAL A 640 -49.90 15.83 28.17
C VAL A 640 -50.49 15.78 29.58
N ALA A 641 -50.32 14.66 30.29
CA ALA A 641 -50.82 14.49 31.64
C ALA A 641 -49.96 13.54 32.49
N MET A 642 -50.08 13.70 33.81
CA MET A 642 -49.45 12.89 34.84
C MET A 642 -50.49 12.54 35.93
N ASP A 643 -50.73 11.26 36.17
CA ASP A 643 -51.53 10.80 37.31
C ASP A 643 -50.62 10.29 38.43
N ILE A 644 -50.91 10.65 39.68
CA ILE A 644 -50.21 10.14 40.86
C ILE A 644 -51.14 9.19 41.61
N LEU A 645 -50.67 7.97 41.85
CA LEU A 645 -51.43 6.89 42.47
C LEU A 645 -50.79 6.45 43.79
N ASP A 646 -51.62 5.97 44.72
CA ASP A 646 -51.11 5.18 45.84
C ASP A 646 -50.60 3.80 45.37
N LEU A 647 -49.91 3.08 46.25
CA LEU A 647 -49.41 1.72 45.94
C LEU A 647 -50.53 0.68 45.74
N SER A 648 -51.78 1.02 46.05
CA SER A 648 -52.96 0.18 45.76
C SER A 648 -53.58 0.48 44.39
N GLY A 649 -53.04 1.46 43.65
CA GLY A 649 -53.50 1.85 42.32
C GLY A 649 -54.64 2.87 42.31
N ASN A 650 -55.00 3.47 43.45
CA ASN A 650 -56.01 4.54 43.47
C ASN A 650 -55.38 5.87 43.03
N VAL A 651 -56.00 6.56 42.09
CA VAL A 651 -55.56 7.89 41.63
C VAL A 651 -55.80 8.92 42.75
N LEU A 652 -54.71 9.51 43.24
CA LEU A 652 -54.72 10.56 44.25
C LEU A 652 -54.81 11.94 43.61
N TYR A 653 -54.05 12.16 42.52
CA TYR A 653 -53.99 13.43 41.82
C TYR A 653 -53.84 13.23 40.31
N GLN A 654 -54.35 14.18 39.53
CA GLN A 654 -54.14 14.26 38.08
C GLN A 654 -53.67 15.66 37.73
N LEU A 655 -52.64 15.75 36.90
CA LEU A 655 -51.94 16.99 36.55
C LEU A 655 -51.88 17.10 35.02
N SER A 656 -52.24 18.27 34.49
CA SER A 656 -51.94 18.63 33.10
C SER A 656 -50.53 19.18 33.00
N MET A 657 -49.82 18.79 31.96
CA MET A 657 -48.40 19.09 31.78
C MET A 657 -48.24 20.26 30.81
N GLU A 658 -47.75 21.40 31.30
CA GLU A 658 -47.48 22.59 30.48
C GLU A 658 -45.99 22.98 30.44
N ALA A 659 -45.18 22.40 31.33
CA ALA A 659 -43.74 22.63 31.42
C ALA A 659 -43.02 21.39 31.94
N ASN A 660 -41.71 21.30 31.69
CA ASN A 660 -40.88 20.17 32.11
C ASN A 660 -40.53 20.19 33.62
N ALA A 661 -40.64 21.33 34.29
CA ALA A 661 -40.46 21.46 35.73
C ALA A 661 -41.81 21.42 36.45
N ILE A 662 -42.02 20.39 37.27
CA ILE A 662 -43.29 20.11 37.95
C ILE A 662 -43.12 20.30 39.45
N GLN A 663 -44.02 21.09 40.03
CA GLN A 663 -44.26 21.10 41.46
C GLN A 663 -45.38 20.09 41.76
N LEU A 664 -45.05 19.04 42.50
CA LEU A 664 -46.00 18.03 42.91
C LEU A 664 -46.98 18.58 43.97
N PRO A 665 -48.22 18.06 44.01
CA PRO A 665 -49.14 18.29 45.10
C PRO A 665 -48.51 17.92 46.46
N PRO A 666 -49.01 18.48 47.58
CA PRO A 666 -48.51 18.16 48.91
C PRO A 666 -48.81 16.69 49.25
N LEU A 667 -47.84 15.83 49.00
CA LEU A 667 -47.87 14.40 49.32
C LEU A 667 -47.11 14.16 50.63
N THR A 668 -47.60 13.23 51.44
CA THR A 668 -46.86 12.79 52.64
C THR A 668 -45.61 12.01 52.23
N GLN A 669 -44.59 11.99 53.09
CA GLN A 669 -43.39 11.17 52.88
C GLN A 669 -43.80 9.71 52.63
N GLY A 670 -43.32 9.12 51.53
CA GLY A 670 -43.78 7.81 51.08
C GLY A 670 -43.45 7.53 49.63
N VAL A 671 -43.88 6.36 49.16
CA VAL A 671 -43.67 5.88 47.79
C VAL A 671 -45.00 5.87 47.07
N TYR A 672 -45.00 6.42 45.85
CA TYR A 672 -46.17 6.54 44.98
C TYR A 672 -45.84 6.01 43.60
N LEU A 673 -46.89 5.74 42.82
CA LEU A 673 -46.77 5.47 41.39
C LEU A 673 -47.16 6.70 40.60
N VAL A 674 -46.48 6.92 39.48
CA VAL A 674 -46.76 7.98 38.53
C VAL A 674 -47.06 7.35 37.19
N VAL A 675 -48.16 7.76 36.57
CA VAL A 675 -48.53 7.36 35.22
C VAL A 675 -48.45 8.57 34.31
N TRP A 676 -47.49 8.55 33.38
CA TRP A 676 -47.31 9.56 32.33
C TRP A 676 -48.13 9.21 31.11
N LYS A 677 -48.76 10.20 30.48
CA LYS A 677 -49.57 10.02 29.25
C LYS A 677 -49.09 10.97 28.16
N GLY A 678 -48.68 10.43 27.01
CA GLY A 678 -48.28 11.17 25.81
C GLY A 678 -49.48 11.64 24.97
N GLU A 679 -49.24 12.58 24.06
CA GLU A 679 -50.27 13.14 23.16
C GLU A 679 -50.76 12.10 22.14
N THR A 680 -49.87 11.19 21.73
CA THR A 680 -50.10 10.10 20.79
C THR A 680 -50.59 8.81 21.46
N GLY A 681 -50.83 8.84 22.78
CA GLY A 681 -51.38 7.74 23.56
C GLY A 681 -50.36 6.84 24.26
N GLU A 682 -49.06 7.19 24.28
CA GLU A 682 -48.07 6.43 25.06
C GLU A 682 -48.37 6.55 26.56
N VAL A 683 -48.14 5.46 27.30
CA VAL A 683 -48.28 5.43 28.75
C VAL A 683 -47.03 4.83 29.37
N GLN A 684 -46.43 5.53 30.33
CA GLN A 684 -45.30 5.03 31.12
C GLN A 684 -45.65 5.09 32.61
N VAL A 685 -45.30 4.06 33.37
CA VAL A 685 -45.55 4.01 34.81
C VAL A 685 -44.22 3.93 35.56
N ASP A 686 -44.00 4.88 36.46
CA ASP A 686 -42.80 4.98 37.26
C ASP A 686 -43.10 5.05 38.74
N ARG A 687 -42.10 4.74 39.56
CA ARG A 687 -42.17 4.92 41.01
C ARG A 687 -41.56 6.25 41.41
N ILE A 688 -42.26 7.07 42.19
CA ILE A 688 -41.72 8.29 42.78
C ILE A 688 -41.67 8.18 44.30
N VAL A 689 -40.58 8.67 44.89
CA VAL A 689 -40.36 8.68 46.35
C VAL A 689 -40.39 10.12 46.85
N ILE A 690 -41.35 10.43 47.72
CA ILE A 690 -41.46 11.72 48.41
C ILE A 690 -40.70 11.62 49.73
N ARG A 691 -39.72 12.50 49.92
CA ARG A 691 -38.91 12.62 51.14
C ARG A 691 -39.46 13.62 52.13
#